data_AF-S2K310-F1
#
_entry.id   AF-S2K310-F1
#
_cell.length_a   1.000
_cell.length_b   1.000
_cell.length_c   1.000
_cell.angle_alpha   90.00
_cell.angle_beta   90.00
_cell.angle_gamma   90.00
#
_symmetry.space_group_name_H-M   'P 1'
#
loop_
_entity.id
_entity.type
_entity.pdbx_description
1 polymer ?
#
loop_
_entity_poly.entity_id
_entity_poly.type
_entity_poly.pdbx_seq_one_letter_code
_entity_poly.pdbx_strand_id
1 'polypeptide(L)'
;MTINNNKHVQYILLAEFDIDKGANLKYQYPDETGTDEHILSELMLPDGAHLRAEDWTIFCLNQLTPDPHQDIAQVKSDSEKPLLYVLNLVRTKHDATARRGARVKAMAICTRHQYLHIYKPVLLLAMEKYFENPSLEILESLFEAVNSMDLSRMPKFTWHERQILRASDNKTMFEEMFIDETNSSSMEDINIMEDTETSRMRRGTYIDLASGHVREKIPALSKDRHFFETKIEYDGIKLPIKIPLTVNAEEVGDFSVIKLINTFTPNASHPGSPNPHHPHLDSSGPYTHPIMLLLNALLTQKRIVFLGYGHPSGEVANYVLAACALGSGCGTVLKGFTERAFPYTNLTSVDDLLKCPGFIAGVTNPTYEEHTSWWDVLCNISTGKITVSDHIEANHAITTGRKQSIALTDDATAAAASAFTSLSLGRTSSMTSHQFKQQQGNQSSMQSQQQQQQQQSDLRDSDVEFMNEVMASIQAHYGETSIRAKFQDYVFRFVRLAGLYEEQMYGQTQIGWPSNEIHLGYGPVFQDEASKQRELSANASRIEGWRQSISYKYYQRDLNHWLQNSCIKNLDVYRQISKLKRLRQMPDSEVTSIYEAFLSNIITHRQMIEFLSFLPQHQGGLSPLGAGLFHSNPHIRKQAVDLFRRLERSPIGLKFVQDLSRFQRIAYERQAAAAVTHDT
;
A
#
# COMPACT_ATOMS: atom_id res chain seq x y z
N MET A 1 -20.92 28.99 2.57
CA MET A 1 -21.85 27.96 3.10
C MET A 1 -21.01 26.93 3.81
N THR A 2 -21.19 26.78 5.12
CA THR A 2 -20.41 25.86 5.96
C THR A 2 -20.76 24.41 5.61
N ILE A 3 -19.89 23.76 4.83
CA ILE A 3 -19.93 22.31 4.61
C ILE A 3 -19.89 21.67 6.00
N ASN A 4 -20.99 21.04 6.41
CA ASN A 4 -21.08 20.39 7.70
C ASN A 4 -20.11 19.19 7.70
N ASN A 5 -18.92 19.40 8.27
CA ASN A 5 -17.74 18.52 8.12
C ASN A 5 -17.92 17.11 8.74
N ASN A 6 -19.07 16.84 9.35
CA ASN A 6 -19.39 15.60 10.07
C ASN A 6 -20.27 14.62 9.29
N LYS A 7 -20.73 14.95 8.06
CA LYS A 7 -21.53 14.01 7.26
C LYS A 7 -20.66 12.92 6.63
N HIS A 8 -21.16 11.68 6.60
CA HIS A 8 -20.48 10.54 5.97
C HIS A 8 -20.55 10.60 4.45
N VAL A 9 -21.70 10.99 3.91
CA VAL A 9 -21.94 11.21 2.48
C VAL A 9 -22.24 12.69 2.26
N GLN A 10 -21.60 13.26 1.24
CA GLN A 10 -21.74 14.68 0.90
C GLN A 10 -22.81 14.90 -0.15
N TYR A 11 -22.80 14.07 -1.20
CA TYR A 11 -23.71 14.19 -2.33
C TYR A 11 -24.19 12.82 -2.79
N ILE A 12 -25.39 12.79 -3.32
CA ILE A 12 -25.95 11.67 -4.07
C ILE A 12 -26.35 12.21 -5.43
N LEU A 13 -25.95 11.46 -6.46
CA LEU A 13 -26.12 11.85 -7.84
C LEU A 13 -26.96 10.81 -8.56
N LEU A 14 -27.79 11.27 -9.48
CA LEU A 14 -28.54 10.40 -10.37
C LEU A 14 -28.41 10.88 -11.81
N ALA A 15 -27.93 10.00 -12.68
CA ALA A 15 -27.88 10.22 -14.12
C ALA A 15 -28.79 9.23 -14.85
N GLU A 16 -29.40 9.68 -15.94
CA GLU A 16 -30.22 8.86 -16.82
C GLU A 16 -29.73 9.03 -18.27
N PHE A 17 -29.79 7.95 -19.05
CA PHE A 17 -29.47 8.02 -20.46
C PHE A 17 -30.72 8.41 -21.26
N ASP A 18 -30.66 9.57 -21.92
CA ASP A 18 -31.67 10.03 -22.88
C ASP A 18 -31.21 9.71 -24.31
N ILE A 19 -32.14 9.32 -25.17
CA ILE A 19 -31.87 8.97 -26.57
C ILE A 19 -31.51 10.22 -27.37
N ASP A 20 -32.15 11.34 -27.08
CA ASP A 20 -32.01 12.57 -27.88
C ASP A 20 -30.85 13.45 -27.38
N LYS A 21 -30.55 13.38 -26.07
CA LYS A 21 -29.56 14.24 -25.41
C LYS A 21 -28.31 13.50 -24.92
N GLY A 22 -28.30 12.17 -24.94
CA GLY A 22 -27.21 11.37 -24.40
C GLY A 22 -27.25 11.24 -22.88
N ALA A 23 -26.07 11.16 -22.25
CA ALA A 23 -25.94 11.06 -20.80
C ALA A 23 -26.34 12.39 -20.14
N ASN A 24 -27.37 12.38 -19.29
CA ASN A 24 -27.84 13.58 -18.60
C ASN A 24 -27.92 13.36 -17.09
N LEU A 25 -27.46 14.35 -16.33
CA LEU A 25 -27.59 14.38 -14.88
C LEU A 25 -29.00 14.87 -14.52
N LYS A 26 -29.77 14.08 -13.77
CA LYS A 26 -31.16 14.37 -13.47
C LYS A 26 -31.37 15.01 -12.11
N TYR A 27 -30.69 14.46 -11.08
CA TYR A 27 -30.79 14.96 -9.71
C TYR A 27 -29.42 15.00 -9.05
N GLN A 28 -29.20 16.05 -8.28
CA GLN A 28 -28.12 16.21 -7.32
C GLN A 28 -28.75 16.50 -5.96
N TYR A 29 -28.32 15.79 -4.92
CA TYR A 29 -28.85 15.98 -3.57
C TYR A 29 -27.70 15.95 -2.54
N PRO A 30 -27.67 16.85 -1.53
CA PRO A 30 -28.63 17.91 -1.22
C PRO A 30 -28.42 19.21 -2.01
N ASP A 31 -27.18 19.48 -2.42
CA ASP A 31 -26.79 20.69 -3.16
C ASP A 31 -26.03 20.30 -4.44
N GLU A 32 -25.84 21.25 -5.35
CA GLU A 32 -25.01 21.07 -6.54
C GLU A 32 -23.54 20.88 -6.16
N THR A 33 -22.88 19.92 -6.81
CA THR A 33 -21.48 19.57 -6.54
C THR A 33 -20.49 20.68 -6.91
N GLY A 34 -20.86 21.54 -7.87
CA GLY A 34 -20.03 22.60 -8.44
C GLY A 34 -19.09 22.12 -9.55
N THR A 35 -19.21 20.87 -10.00
CA THR A 35 -18.58 20.33 -11.21
C THR A 35 -19.57 20.42 -12.38
N ASP A 36 -19.08 20.53 -13.61
CA ASP A 36 -19.92 20.55 -14.81
C ASP A 36 -20.80 19.30 -14.89
N GLU A 37 -22.10 19.51 -15.08
CA GLU A 37 -23.11 18.44 -15.14
C GLU A 37 -22.86 17.48 -16.29
N HIS A 38 -22.32 17.97 -17.41
CA HIS A 38 -22.02 17.16 -18.59
C HIS A 38 -20.86 16.19 -18.34
N ILE A 39 -19.78 16.69 -17.73
CA ILE A 39 -18.63 15.84 -17.37
C ILE A 39 -19.07 14.78 -16.36
N LEU A 40 -19.90 15.17 -15.39
CA LEU A 40 -20.40 14.27 -14.36
C LEU A 40 -21.32 13.18 -14.92
N SER A 41 -22.21 13.52 -15.86
CA SER A 41 -23.11 12.54 -16.49
C SER A 41 -22.34 11.52 -17.33
N GLU A 42 -21.30 11.95 -18.05
CA GLU A 42 -20.42 11.08 -18.83
C GLU A 42 -19.59 10.12 -17.96
N LEU A 43 -19.07 10.59 -16.81
CA LEU A 43 -18.35 9.74 -15.86
C LEU A 43 -19.29 8.73 -15.16
N MET A 44 -20.54 9.13 -14.93
CA MET A 44 -21.56 8.25 -14.34
C MET A 44 -22.09 7.19 -15.32
N LEU A 45 -22.02 7.44 -16.62
CA LEU A 45 -22.49 6.52 -17.66
C LEU A 45 -21.33 6.16 -18.60
N PRO A 46 -20.39 5.31 -18.13
CA PRO A 46 -19.18 4.96 -18.86
C PRO A 46 -19.50 4.23 -20.17
N ASP A 47 -18.61 4.38 -21.14
CA ASP A 47 -18.74 3.73 -22.45
C ASP A 47 -18.83 2.21 -22.30
N GLY A 48 -19.84 1.62 -22.95
CA GLY A 48 -20.11 0.18 -22.91
C GLY A 48 -20.90 -0.30 -21.67
N ALA A 49 -21.34 0.59 -20.77
CA ALA A 49 -22.17 0.19 -19.63
C ALA A 49 -23.51 -0.47 -20.04
N HIS A 50 -24.08 -0.05 -21.18
CA HIS A 50 -25.33 -0.59 -21.71
C HIS A 50 -25.25 -2.05 -22.19
N LEU A 51 -24.05 -2.60 -22.35
CA LEU A 51 -23.82 -4.01 -22.72
C LEU A 51 -23.98 -4.95 -21.52
N ARG A 52 -24.11 -4.40 -20.30
CA ARG A 52 -24.11 -5.14 -19.04
C ARG A 52 -25.37 -4.82 -18.25
N ALA A 53 -25.81 -5.79 -17.45
CA ALA A 53 -26.94 -5.61 -16.54
C ALA A 53 -26.59 -4.64 -15.38
N GLU A 54 -25.36 -4.74 -14.89
CA GLU A 54 -24.80 -3.89 -13.84
C GLU A 54 -23.32 -3.59 -14.12
N ASP A 55 -22.89 -2.36 -13.80
CA ASP A 55 -21.48 -1.96 -13.78
C ASP A 55 -21.23 -1.03 -12.58
N TRP A 56 -20.08 -1.20 -11.92
CA TRP A 56 -19.70 -0.44 -10.73
C TRP A 56 -18.48 0.39 -11.06
N THR A 57 -18.58 1.71 -11.00
CA THR A 57 -17.43 2.60 -11.24
C THR A 57 -17.04 3.37 -10.01
N ILE A 58 -15.74 3.69 -9.96
CA ILE A 58 -15.19 4.61 -8.98
C ILE A 58 -14.54 5.74 -9.76
N PHE A 59 -14.83 6.97 -9.39
CA PHE A 59 -14.12 8.15 -9.88
C PHE A 59 -14.00 9.17 -8.74
N CYS A 60 -13.18 10.18 -8.93
CA CYS A 60 -12.86 11.17 -7.91
C CYS A 60 -13.33 12.56 -8.36
N LEU A 61 -13.76 13.39 -7.40
CA LEU A 61 -14.15 14.79 -7.60
C LEU A 61 -13.28 15.70 -6.72
N ASN A 62 -13.23 17.00 -7.08
CA ASN A 62 -12.39 18.02 -6.45
C ASN A 62 -10.89 17.69 -6.50
N GLN A 63 -10.45 17.08 -7.59
CA GLN A 63 -9.04 16.83 -7.83
C GLN A 63 -8.35 18.14 -8.15
N LEU A 64 -7.47 18.56 -7.26
CA LEU A 64 -6.57 19.67 -7.53
C LEU A 64 -5.37 19.11 -8.28
N THR A 65 -5.04 19.71 -9.41
CA THR A 65 -3.79 19.42 -10.13
C THR A 65 -2.64 19.96 -9.29
N PRO A 66 -1.85 19.11 -8.59
CA PRO A 66 -0.81 19.62 -7.72
C PRO A 66 0.37 20.05 -8.60
N ASP A 67 0.67 21.35 -8.63
CA ASP A 67 1.85 21.84 -9.32
C ASP A 67 3.11 21.47 -8.51
N PRO A 68 4.06 20.70 -9.07
CA PRO A 68 5.33 20.36 -8.41
C PRO A 68 6.18 21.60 -8.07
N HIS A 69 5.87 22.79 -8.56
CA HIS A 69 6.55 24.04 -8.21
C HIS A 69 5.80 24.90 -7.18
N GLN A 70 4.54 24.60 -6.85
CA GLN A 70 3.83 25.32 -5.78
C GLN A 70 4.28 24.85 -4.38
N ASP A 71 4.39 25.81 -3.46
CA ASP A 71 4.67 25.54 -2.06
C ASP A 71 3.45 24.88 -1.41
N ILE A 72 3.67 23.71 -0.80
CA ILE A 72 2.62 22.92 -0.11
C ILE A 72 1.95 23.71 1.04
N ALA A 73 2.61 24.75 1.55
CA ALA A 73 2.04 25.67 2.53
C ALA A 73 0.85 26.47 1.98
N GLN A 74 0.84 26.81 0.69
CA GLN A 74 -0.28 27.49 0.01
C GLN A 74 -1.43 26.51 -0.33
N VAL A 75 -1.10 25.23 -0.55
CA VAL A 75 -2.12 24.18 -0.82
C VAL A 75 -3.05 23.96 0.39
N LYS A 76 -2.56 24.18 1.63
CA LYS A 76 -3.43 24.14 2.83
C LYS A 76 -4.33 25.38 2.97
N SER A 77 -3.89 26.56 2.51
CA SER A 77 -4.72 27.77 2.57
C SER A 77 -5.82 27.81 1.50
N ASP A 78 -5.61 27.15 0.35
CA ASP A 78 -6.59 27.03 -0.75
C ASP A 78 -7.48 25.77 -0.68
N SER A 79 -7.34 24.95 0.35
CA SER A 79 -8.12 23.70 0.51
C SER A 79 -9.58 23.95 0.94
N GLU A 80 -10.38 24.64 0.12
CA GLU A 80 -11.81 24.82 0.41
C GLU A 80 -12.63 23.52 0.26
N LYS A 81 -12.14 22.52 -0.50
CA LYS A 81 -12.84 21.24 -0.69
C LYS A 81 -11.86 20.05 -0.71
N PRO A 82 -11.99 19.07 0.20
CA PRO A 82 -11.17 17.85 0.14
C PRO A 82 -11.61 16.92 -1.01
N LEU A 83 -10.69 16.04 -1.42
CA LEU A 83 -10.93 14.99 -2.41
C LEU A 83 -12.17 14.16 -2.05
N LEU A 84 -13.07 13.99 -3.02
CA LEU A 84 -14.27 13.18 -2.86
C LEU A 84 -14.18 11.94 -3.75
N TYR A 85 -14.49 10.80 -3.15
CA TYR A 85 -14.59 9.54 -3.84
C TYR A 85 -16.04 9.27 -4.19
N VAL A 86 -16.30 8.89 -5.44
CA VAL A 86 -17.63 8.62 -5.95
C VAL A 86 -17.75 7.14 -6.27
N LEU A 87 -18.66 6.45 -5.59
CA LEU A 87 -19.07 5.10 -5.94
C LEU A 87 -20.32 5.20 -6.80
N ASN A 88 -20.23 4.78 -8.05
CA ASN A 88 -21.31 4.82 -9.00
C ASN A 88 -21.79 3.42 -9.37
N LEU A 89 -23.11 3.24 -9.39
CA LEU A 89 -23.80 2.03 -9.81
C LEU A 89 -24.61 2.32 -11.06
N VAL A 90 -24.26 1.67 -12.16
CA VAL A 90 -25.04 1.70 -13.40
C VAL A 90 -25.86 0.42 -13.49
N ARG A 91 -27.15 0.55 -13.78
CA ARG A 91 -28.04 -0.60 -13.99
C ARG A 91 -28.86 -0.42 -15.25
N THR A 92 -28.87 -1.49 -16.04
CA THR A 92 -29.63 -1.58 -17.29
C THR A 92 -30.76 -2.57 -17.11
N LYS A 93 -32.01 -2.12 -17.21
CA LYS A 93 -33.18 -3.01 -17.24
C LYS A 93 -33.77 -3.03 -18.65
N HIS A 94 -33.86 -4.20 -19.24
CA HIS A 94 -34.57 -4.38 -20.51
C HIS A 94 -36.07 -4.22 -20.28
N ASP A 95 -36.68 -3.31 -21.02
CA ASP A 95 -38.09 -2.97 -20.91
C ASP A 95 -38.66 -2.79 -22.31
N ALA A 96 -39.61 -3.65 -22.69
CA ALA A 96 -40.23 -3.61 -24.01
C ALA A 96 -41.05 -2.32 -24.25
N THR A 97 -41.42 -1.60 -23.19
CA THR A 97 -42.12 -0.32 -23.29
C THR A 97 -41.18 0.86 -23.57
N ALA A 98 -39.86 0.68 -23.41
CA ALA A 98 -38.87 1.71 -23.67
C ALA A 98 -38.50 1.77 -25.17
N ARG A 99 -38.29 2.97 -25.71
CA ARG A 99 -37.98 3.21 -27.14
C ARG A 99 -36.77 2.44 -27.68
N ARG A 100 -35.78 2.10 -26.84
CA ARG A 100 -34.61 1.26 -27.17
C ARG A 100 -34.67 -0.17 -26.60
N GLY A 101 -35.79 -0.57 -26.01
CA GLY A 101 -35.93 -1.87 -25.35
C GLY A 101 -35.16 -1.99 -24.03
N ALA A 102 -34.53 -0.92 -23.53
CA ALA A 102 -33.82 -0.87 -22.26
C ALA A 102 -33.83 0.53 -21.64
N ARG A 103 -33.82 0.58 -20.31
CA ARG A 103 -33.67 1.78 -19.48
C ARG A 103 -32.34 1.69 -18.73
N VAL A 104 -31.45 2.62 -19.01
CA VAL A 104 -30.14 2.73 -18.34
C VAL A 104 -30.19 3.91 -17.37
N LYS A 105 -29.91 3.64 -16.10
CA LYS A 105 -29.86 4.64 -15.05
C LYS A 105 -28.58 4.42 -14.22
N ALA A 106 -28.03 5.50 -13.69
CA ALA A 106 -26.88 5.47 -12.81
C ALA A 106 -27.18 6.25 -11.52
N MET A 107 -26.80 5.68 -10.37
CA MET A 107 -26.92 6.32 -9.06
C MET A 107 -25.55 6.26 -8.38
N ALA A 108 -25.09 7.38 -7.84
CA ALA A 108 -23.77 7.48 -7.23
C ALA A 108 -23.80 8.12 -5.84
N ILE A 109 -22.90 7.66 -4.97
CA ILE A 109 -22.65 8.17 -3.63
C ILE A 109 -21.28 8.84 -3.60
N CYS A 110 -21.24 10.13 -3.23
CA CYS A 110 -20.01 10.89 -3.05
C CYS A 110 -19.65 10.97 -1.56
N THR A 111 -18.51 10.39 -1.19
CA THR A 111 -18.06 10.32 0.21
C THR A 111 -16.56 10.66 0.32
N ARG A 112 -16.13 10.97 1.54
CA ARG A 112 -14.71 11.09 1.90
C ARG A 112 -14.11 9.78 2.41
N HIS A 113 -14.97 8.78 2.65
CA HIS A 113 -14.55 7.49 3.16
C HIS A 113 -13.90 6.66 2.07
N GLN A 114 -12.76 6.06 2.41
CA GLN A 114 -11.97 5.26 1.47
C GLN A 114 -12.54 3.84 1.28
N TYR A 115 -13.28 3.36 2.28
CA TYR A 115 -13.96 2.05 2.29
C TYR A 115 -15.31 2.11 1.55
N LEU A 116 -15.32 2.59 0.31
CA LEU A 116 -16.53 2.82 -0.50
C LEU A 116 -17.44 1.60 -0.63
N HIS A 117 -16.86 0.40 -0.63
CA HIS A 117 -17.56 -0.87 -0.82
C HIS A 117 -18.69 -1.11 0.18
N ILE A 118 -18.63 -0.49 1.36
CA ILE A 118 -19.67 -0.64 2.38
C ILE A 118 -21.04 -0.14 1.92
N TYR A 119 -21.08 0.78 0.96
CA TYR A 119 -22.31 1.40 0.48
C TYR A 119 -23.00 0.62 -0.65
N LYS A 120 -22.33 -0.40 -1.22
CA LYS A 120 -22.89 -1.18 -2.34
C LYS A 120 -24.27 -1.78 -2.04
N PRO A 121 -24.52 -2.41 -0.88
CA PRO A 121 -25.82 -3.03 -0.59
C PRO A 121 -26.96 -2.00 -0.49
N VAL A 122 -26.69 -0.88 0.18
CA VAL A 122 -27.64 0.23 0.32
C VAL A 122 -27.97 0.86 -1.04
N LEU A 123 -26.94 1.06 -1.87
CA LEU A 123 -27.10 1.67 -3.19
C LEU A 123 -27.91 0.79 -4.15
N LEU A 124 -27.69 -0.53 -4.11
CA LEU A 124 -28.48 -1.50 -4.88
C LEU A 124 -29.97 -1.43 -4.53
N LEU A 125 -30.28 -1.38 -3.23
CA LEU A 125 -31.64 -1.37 -2.73
C LEU A 125 -32.36 -0.05 -3.07
N ALA A 126 -31.68 1.09 -2.89
CA ALA A 126 -32.22 2.39 -3.30
C ALA A 126 -32.45 2.47 -4.83
N MET A 127 -31.54 1.89 -5.62
CA MET A 127 -31.68 1.83 -7.08
C MET A 127 -32.90 0.99 -7.51
N GLU A 128 -33.16 -0.14 -6.85
CA GLU A 128 -34.36 -0.96 -7.12
C GLU A 128 -35.65 -0.18 -6.88
N LYS A 129 -35.75 0.49 -5.74
CA LYS A 129 -36.90 1.35 -5.43
C LYS A 129 -37.05 2.48 -6.43
N TYR A 130 -35.97 3.08 -6.89
CA TYR A 130 -36.02 4.14 -7.90
C TYR A 130 -36.47 3.64 -9.29
N PHE A 131 -36.26 2.36 -9.60
CA PHE A 131 -36.85 1.75 -10.80
C PHE A 131 -38.35 1.54 -10.67
N GLU A 132 -38.85 1.22 -9.48
CA GLU A 132 -40.28 1.04 -9.20
C GLU A 132 -41.00 2.40 -9.15
N ASN A 133 -40.48 3.34 -8.36
CA ASN A 133 -41.08 4.66 -8.13
C ASN A 133 -40.02 5.77 -8.33
N PRO A 134 -39.89 6.36 -9.54
CA PRO A 134 -38.90 7.40 -9.78
C PRO A 134 -39.28 8.69 -9.03
N SER A 135 -38.68 8.89 -7.86
CA SER A 135 -38.93 10.04 -6.98
C SER A 135 -37.64 10.57 -6.36
N LEU A 136 -37.63 11.88 -6.04
CA LEU A 136 -36.51 12.53 -5.34
C LEU A 136 -36.44 12.12 -3.86
N GLU A 137 -37.57 11.75 -3.26
CA GLU A 137 -37.68 11.27 -1.88
C GLU A 137 -36.78 10.05 -1.60
N ILE A 138 -36.56 9.19 -2.60
CA ILE A 138 -35.67 8.03 -2.48
C ILE A 138 -34.21 8.47 -2.27
N LEU A 139 -33.77 9.53 -2.95
CA LEU A 139 -32.42 10.06 -2.80
C LEU A 139 -32.25 10.73 -1.43
N GLU A 140 -33.27 11.45 -0.97
CA GLU A 140 -33.29 12.05 0.37
C GLU A 140 -33.24 10.99 1.47
N SER A 141 -34.09 9.96 1.38
CA SER A 141 -34.10 8.82 2.31
C SER A 141 -32.76 8.08 2.31
N LEU A 142 -32.14 7.91 1.13
CA LEU A 142 -30.82 7.30 1.00
C LEU A 142 -29.75 8.15 1.69
N PHE A 143 -29.77 9.47 1.47
CA PHE A 143 -28.83 10.39 2.09
C PHE A 143 -28.95 10.42 3.61
N GLU A 144 -30.17 10.43 4.13
CA GLU A 144 -30.44 10.41 5.57
C GLU A 144 -30.00 9.08 6.19
N ALA A 145 -30.39 7.95 5.62
CA ALA A 145 -30.04 6.63 6.12
C ALA A 145 -28.53 6.38 6.18
N VAL A 146 -27.77 6.84 5.18
CA VAL A 146 -26.32 6.68 5.20
C VAL A 146 -25.66 7.60 6.23
N ASN A 147 -26.17 8.82 6.40
CA ASN A 147 -25.64 9.78 7.36
C ASN A 147 -26.10 9.52 8.81
N SER A 148 -27.15 8.70 9.02
CA SER A 148 -27.61 8.29 10.35
C SER A 148 -26.80 7.12 10.94
N MET A 149 -25.81 6.61 10.21
CA MET A 149 -24.91 5.55 10.70
C MET A 149 -24.14 6.02 11.94
N ASP A 150 -24.20 5.24 13.02
CA ASP A 150 -23.43 5.54 14.23
C ASP A 150 -21.98 5.05 14.10
N LEU A 151 -21.04 6.00 14.11
CA LEU A 151 -19.59 5.77 14.17
C LEU A 151 -18.96 6.26 15.47
N SER A 152 -19.75 6.69 16.46
CA SER A 152 -19.24 7.30 17.71
C SER A 152 -18.34 6.35 18.50
N ARG A 153 -18.62 5.04 18.45
CA ARG A 153 -17.90 3.98 19.16
C ARG A 153 -16.71 3.41 18.38
N MET A 154 -16.43 3.93 17.19
CA MET A 154 -15.33 3.44 16.36
C MET A 154 -13.97 3.84 16.99
N PRO A 155 -13.08 2.88 17.28
CA PRO A 155 -11.78 3.21 17.86
C PRO A 155 -10.92 3.98 16.85
N LYS A 156 -10.23 5.02 17.33
CA LYS A 156 -9.30 5.81 16.53
C LYS A 156 -7.88 5.30 16.73
N PHE A 157 -7.45 4.40 15.86
CA PHE A 157 -6.08 3.89 15.89
C PHE A 157 -5.08 4.93 15.40
N THR A 158 -3.98 5.04 16.14
CA THR A 158 -2.74 5.69 15.69
C THR A 158 -2.14 4.94 14.50
N TRP A 159 -1.21 5.57 13.79
CA TRP A 159 -0.51 4.93 12.67
C TRP A 159 0.16 3.62 13.10
N HIS A 160 0.87 3.60 14.23
CA HIS A 160 1.58 2.41 14.73
C HIS A 160 0.62 1.27 15.09
N GLU A 161 -0.50 1.57 15.76
CA GLU A 161 -1.52 0.56 16.10
C GLU A 161 -2.15 -0.04 14.85
N ARG A 162 -2.45 0.80 13.85
CA ARG A 162 -2.97 0.34 12.56
C ARG A 162 -1.98 -0.57 11.83
N GLN A 163 -0.68 -0.24 11.85
CA GLN A 163 0.35 -1.13 11.27
C GLN A 163 0.40 -2.48 11.96
N ILE A 164 0.33 -2.50 13.30
CA ILE A 164 0.30 -3.75 14.07
C ILE A 164 -0.94 -4.58 13.71
N LEU A 165 -2.11 -3.95 13.69
CA LEU A 165 -3.37 -4.63 13.37
C LEU A 165 -3.31 -5.20 11.94
N ARG A 166 -2.83 -4.42 10.97
CA ARG A 166 -2.67 -4.88 9.57
C ARG A 166 -1.68 -6.04 9.43
N ALA A 167 -0.63 -6.08 10.24
CA ALA A 167 0.41 -7.09 10.17
C ALA A 167 0.09 -8.37 10.96
N SER A 168 -1.02 -8.39 11.69
CA SER A 168 -1.44 -9.50 12.56
C SER A 168 -2.58 -10.28 11.95
N ASP A 169 -2.53 -11.61 12.06
CA ASP A 169 -3.66 -12.49 11.74
C ASP A 169 -4.58 -12.73 12.96
N ASN A 170 -4.20 -12.19 14.12
CA ASN A 170 -4.92 -12.41 15.36
C ASN A 170 -6.16 -11.49 15.45
N LYS A 171 -7.33 -12.11 15.36
CA LYS A 171 -8.65 -11.44 15.37
C LYS A 171 -8.95 -10.63 16.64
N THR A 172 -8.22 -10.87 17.73
CA THR A 172 -8.45 -10.23 19.03
C THR A 172 -7.50 -9.06 19.30
N MET A 173 -6.65 -8.67 18.34
CA MET A 173 -5.73 -7.55 18.54
C MET A 173 -6.49 -6.24 18.87
N PHE A 174 -5.97 -5.50 19.85
CA PHE A 174 -6.57 -4.27 20.37
C PHE A 174 -8.02 -4.38 20.87
N GLU A 175 -8.45 -5.56 21.31
CA GLU A 175 -9.79 -5.78 21.88
C GLU A 175 -10.13 -4.78 23.00
N GLU A 176 -9.16 -4.41 23.82
CA GLU A 176 -9.29 -3.43 24.90
C GLU A 176 -9.68 -2.01 24.45
N MET A 177 -9.47 -1.69 23.16
CA MET A 177 -9.83 -0.38 22.58
C MET A 177 -11.29 -0.31 22.14
N PHE A 178 -11.95 -1.45 22.04
CA PHE A 178 -13.37 -1.52 21.77
C PHE A 178 -14.09 -1.58 23.11
N ILE A 179 -14.82 -0.51 23.43
CA ILE A 179 -15.69 -0.48 24.60
C ILE A 179 -16.78 -1.54 24.36
N ASP A 180 -16.72 -2.67 25.06
CA ASP A 180 -17.65 -3.78 24.85
C ASP A 180 -19.11 -3.36 25.08
N GLU A 181 -20.01 -3.93 24.26
CA GLU A 181 -21.48 -3.85 24.36
C GLU A 181 -22.04 -4.31 25.73
N THR A 182 -21.20 -4.89 26.59
CA THR A 182 -21.57 -5.61 27.83
C THR A 182 -22.00 -4.70 28.99
N ASN A 183 -21.62 -3.44 29.00
CA ASN A 183 -22.05 -2.50 30.05
C ASN A 183 -23.41 -1.83 29.77
N SER A 184 -23.96 -1.94 28.55
CA SER A 184 -25.26 -1.34 28.21
C SER A 184 -26.46 -2.31 28.29
N SER A 185 -26.22 -3.62 28.37
CA SER A 185 -27.29 -4.64 28.41
C SER A 185 -27.46 -5.30 29.79
N SER A 186 -26.72 -4.86 30.80
CA SER A 186 -26.77 -5.39 32.17
C SER A 186 -27.23 -4.37 33.23
N MET A 187 -27.73 -3.20 32.82
CA MET A 187 -28.05 -2.09 33.73
C MET A 187 -29.54 -1.68 33.76
N GLU A 188 -30.45 -2.51 33.25
CA GLU A 188 -31.91 -2.26 33.36
C GLU A 188 -32.67 -3.22 34.29
N ASP A 189 -32.04 -4.28 34.83
CA ASP A 189 -32.69 -5.19 35.79
C ASP A 189 -31.84 -5.41 37.04
N ILE A 190 -31.71 -4.38 37.90
CA ILE A 190 -31.34 -4.59 39.31
C ILE A 190 -32.25 -3.73 40.18
N ASN A 191 -33.37 -4.32 40.59
CA ASN A 191 -34.08 -3.89 41.78
C ASN A 191 -34.31 -5.11 42.68
N ILE A 192 -33.85 -4.98 43.93
CA ILE A 192 -34.21 -5.76 45.14
C ILE A 192 -33.47 -7.11 45.33
N MET A 193 -32.38 -7.13 46.11
CA MET A 193 -32.34 -7.54 47.54
C MET A 193 -30.89 -7.80 48.04
N GLU A 194 -30.58 -7.30 49.23
CA GLU A 194 -29.37 -7.63 50.03
C GLU A 194 -29.28 -9.14 50.31
N ASP A 195 -28.09 -9.76 50.17
CA ASP A 195 -27.21 -10.06 51.32
C ASP A 195 -25.97 -10.89 50.92
N THR A 196 -24.91 -10.73 51.72
CA THR A 196 -23.71 -11.59 51.91
C THR A 196 -22.58 -11.68 50.86
N GLU A 197 -21.39 -11.32 51.35
CA GLU A 197 -20.06 -11.61 50.81
C GLU A 197 -19.84 -13.12 50.60
N THR A 198 -19.50 -13.52 49.37
CA THR A 198 -18.56 -14.60 48.98
C THR A 198 -18.89 -15.10 47.57
N SER A 199 -18.05 -14.77 46.57
CA SER A 199 -17.68 -15.65 45.43
C SER A 199 -17.08 -14.81 44.30
N ARG A 200 -15.74 -14.67 44.33
CA ARG A 200 -14.97 -14.66 43.08
C ARG A 200 -15.15 -16.04 42.42
N MET A 201 -15.18 -16.06 41.08
CA MET A 201 -15.34 -17.23 40.19
C MET A 201 -16.74 -17.86 40.12
N ARG A 202 -17.52 -17.45 39.11
CA ARG A 202 -18.45 -18.37 38.43
C ARG A 202 -18.32 -18.23 36.90
N ARG A 203 -17.45 -19.06 36.31
CA ARG A 203 -17.55 -19.46 34.90
C ARG A 203 -18.83 -20.28 34.77
N GLY A 204 -19.80 -19.81 34.01
CA GLY A 204 -21.05 -20.54 33.78
C GLY A 204 -20.84 -21.68 32.79
N THR A 205 -20.79 -22.91 33.27
CA THR A 205 -20.94 -24.14 32.47
C THR A 205 -22.41 -24.58 32.49
N TYR A 206 -22.93 -25.06 31.36
CA TYR A 206 -24.21 -25.77 31.29
C TYR A 206 -23.95 -27.22 30.87
N ILE A 207 -24.67 -28.16 31.49
CA ILE A 207 -24.54 -29.59 31.23
C ILE A 207 -25.68 -30.00 30.29
N ASP A 208 -25.31 -30.47 29.09
CA ASP A 208 -26.25 -31.08 28.16
C ASP A 208 -26.63 -32.50 28.64
N LEU A 209 -27.87 -32.67 29.11
CA LEU A 209 -28.38 -33.93 29.69
C LEU A 209 -28.44 -35.09 28.68
N ALA A 210 -28.24 -34.85 27.39
CA ALA A 210 -28.21 -35.89 26.36
C ALA A 210 -26.82 -36.50 26.13
N SER A 211 -25.73 -35.79 26.43
CA SER A 211 -24.38 -36.17 25.98
C SER A 211 -23.31 -36.19 27.06
N GLY A 212 -23.59 -35.73 28.29
CA GLY A 212 -22.68 -35.87 29.44
C GLY A 212 -21.35 -35.12 29.33
N HIS A 213 -21.12 -34.34 28.26
CA HIS A 213 -19.92 -33.52 28.09
C HIS A 213 -20.13 -32.11 28.61
N VAL A 214 -19.30 -31.71 29.57
CA VAL A 214 -19.17 -30.32 30.02
C VAL A 214 -18.52 -29.52 28.90
N ARG A 215 -19.30 -28.71 28.17
CA ARG A 215 -18.76 -27.66 27.30
C ARG A 215 -18.76 -26.36 28.08
N GLU A 216 -17.57 -25.79 28.30
CA GLU A 216 -17.46 -24.39 28.72
C GLU A 216 -18.18 -23.51 27.70
N LYS A 217 -18.98 -22.53 28.16
CA LYS A 217 -19.40 -21.43 27.29
C LYS A 217 -18.13 -20.89 26.65
N ILE A 218 -18.00 -21.07 25.34
CA ILE A 218 -17.06 -20.28 24.55
C ILE A 218 -17.47 -18.83 24.87
N PRO A 219 -16.59 -18.01 25.49
CA PRO A 219 -16.85 -16.58 25.62
C PRO A 219 -17.12 -16.01 24.21
N ALA A 220 -17.50 -14.75 24.05
CA ALA A 220 -17.73 -14.14 22.73
C ALA A 220 -16.47 -14.03 21.82
N LEU A 221 -15.69 -15.11 21.68
CA LEU A 221 -14.66 -15.39 20.69
C LEU A 221 -15.35 -15.59 19.34
N SER A 222 -15.52 -14.49 18.58
CA SER A 222 -15.53 -14.54 17.11
C SER A 222 -15.66 -13.17 16.44
N LYS A 223 -15.74 -12.05 17.17
CA LYS A 223 -15.77 -10.73 16.49
C LYS A 223 -14.35 -10.35 16.07
N ASP A 224 -14.15 -10.24 14.76
CA ASP A 224 -12.88 -9.87 14.16
C ASP A 224 -12.64 -8.36 14.34
N ARG A 225 -11.65 -8.01 15.17
CA ARG A 225 -11.34 -6.60 15.51
C ARG A 225 -10.63 -5.85 14.38
N HIS A 226 -10.35 -6.49 13.24
CA HIS A 226 -9.97 -5.80 12.02
C HIS A 226 -11.12 -4.98 11.42
N PHE A 227 -12.37 -5.32 11.78
CA PHE A 227 -13.56 -4.65 11.30
C PHE A 227 -14.35 -4.03 12.46
N PHE A 228 -14.91 -2.86 12.21
CA PHE A 228 -15.93 -2.27 13.07
C PHE A 228 -17.31 -2.61 12.51
N GLU A 229 -18.12 -3.29 13.32
CA GLU A 229 -19.47 -3.68 12.95
C GLU A 229 -20.45 -2.55 13.29
N THR A 230 -21.17 -2.06 12.29
CA THR A 230 -22.24 -1.06 12.42
C THR A 230 -23.45 -1.48 11.57
N LYS A 231 -24.53 -0.70 11.61
CA LYS A 231 -25.77 -0.97 10.86
C LYS A 231 -26.27 0.30 10.20
N ILE A 232 -26.72 0.19 8.95
CA ILE A 232 -27.55 1.23 8.31
C ILE A 232 -28.99 0.77 8.35
N GLU A 233 -29.89 1.63 8.80
CA GLU A 233 -31.32 1.41 8.71
C GLU A 233 -31.87 2.16 7.50
N TYR A 234 -32.34 1.42 6.49
CA TYR A 234 -32.95 1.99 5.30
C TYR A 234 -34.36 1.43 5.14
N ASP A 235 -35.36 2.30 5.35
CA ASP A 235 -36.79 1.97 5.23
C ASP A 235 -37.19 0.70 6.01
N GLY A 236 -36.80 0.64 7.30
CA GLY A 236 -37.06 -0.49 8.20
C GLY A 236 -36.14 -1.71 8.02
N ILE A 237 -35.29 -1.74 6.99
CA ILE A 237 -34.31 -2.81 6.76
C ILE A 237 -32.98 -2.42 7.42
N LYS A 238 -32.55 -3.22 8.41
CA LYS A 238 -31.27 -3.04 9.10
C LYS A 238 -30.17 -3.81 8.38
N LEU A 239 -29.37 -3.11 7.60
CA LEU A 239 -28.25 -3.65 6.83
C LEU A 239 -26.97 -3.67 7.71
N PRO A 240 -26.41 -4.84 8.02
CA PRO A 240 -25.15 -4.94 8.76
C PRO A 240 -23.98 -4.53 7.87
N ILE A 241 -23.14 -3.64 8.38
CA ILE A 241 -21.95 -3.13 7.69
C ILE A 241 -20.71 -3.43 8.52
N LYS A 242 -19.64 -3.82 7.82
CA LYS A 242 -18.31 -4.04 8.39
C LYS A 242 -17.35 -3.02 7.80
N ILE A 243 -16.89 -2.10 8.64
CA ILE A 243 -15.94 -1.05 8.24
C ILE A 243 -14.52 -1.55 8.54
N PRO A 244 -13.64 -1.66 7.54
CA PRO A 244 -12.25 -2.05 7.77
C PRO A 244 -11.47 -0.94 8.50
N LEU A 245 -10.77 -1.30 9.57
CA LEU A 245 -9.99 -0.36 10.42
C LEU A 245 -8.53 -0.23 9.99
N THR A 246 -8.10 -1.05 9.03
CA THR A 246 -6.72 -1.16 8.54
C THR A 246 -6.44 -0.36 7.27
N VAL A 247 -7.43 0.36 6.74
CA VAL A 247 -7.30 1.14 5.50
C VAL A 247 -6.37 2.34 5.71
N ASN A 248 -5.44 2.54 4.77
CA ASN A 248 -4.52 3.68 4.75
C ASN A 248 -4.95 4.75 3.76
N ALA A 249 -4.38 5.95 3.90
CA ALA A 249 -4.79 7.14 3.16
C ALA A 249 -4.75 7.00 1.62
N GLU A 250 -3.91 6.14 1.06
CA GLU A 250 -3.81 5.94 -0.40
C GLU A 250 -4.52 4.67 -0.90
N GLU A 251 -5.15 3.90 0.00
CA GLU A 251 -5.91 2.69 -0.36
C GLU A 251 -7.39 3.04 -0.44
N VAL A 252 -7.95 3.04 -1.64
CA VAL A 252 -9.35 3.42 -1.89
C VAL A 252 -10.07 2.26 -2.57
N GLY A 253 -11.23 1.87 -2.03
CA GLY A 253 -12.05 0.79 -2.58
C GLY A 253 -11.46 -0.61 -2.41
N ASP A 254 -12.04 -1.57 -3.13
CA ASP A 254 -11.64 -2.98 -3.11
C ASP A 254 -10.88 -3.31 -4.39
N PHE A 255 -9.56 -3.27 -4.29
CA PHE A 255 -8.66 -3.65 -5.39
C PHE A 255 -7.83 -4.88 -5.00
N SER A 256 -7.33 -5.58 -6.01
CA SER A 256 -6.39 -6.70 -5.82
C SER A 256 -5.07 -6.44 -6.54
N VAL A 257 -4.01 -6.31 -5.74
CA VAL A 257 -2.62 -6.24 -6.17
C VAL A 257 -2.20 -7.58 -6.77
N ILE A 258 -2.68 -8.71 -6.23
CA ILE A 258 -2.39 -10.04 -6.80
C ILE A 258 -2.95 -10.13 -8.23
N LYS A 259 -4.17 -9.65 -8.46
CA LYS A 259 -4.77 -9.60 -9.79
C LYS A 259 -3.93 -8.73 -10.74
N LEU A 260 -3.52 -7.53 -10.30
CA LEU A 260 -2.63 -6.66 -11.08
C LEU A 260 -1.31 -7.36 -11.44
N ILE A 261 -0.66 -8.03 -10.49
CA ILE A 261 0.60 -8.76 -10.75
C ILE A 261 0.37 -9.90 -11.75
N ASN A 262 -0.63 -10.74 -11.53
CA ASN A 262 -0.91 -11.88 -12.41
C ASN A 262 -1.23 -11.47 -13.85
N THR A 263 -1.90 -10.33 -14.05
CA THR A 263 -2.25 -9.82 -15.39
C THR A 263 -1.02 -9.34 -16.17
N PHE A 264 -0.05 -8.70 -15.50
CA PHE A 264 1.13 -8.13 -16.16
C PHE A 264 2.42 -8.95 -16.01
N THR A 265 2.37 -10.13 -15.38
CA THR A 265 3.51 -11.04 -15.34
C THR A 265 3.72 -11.70 -16.72
N PRO A 266 4.94 -11.68 -17.28
CA PRO A 266 5.24 -12.27 -18.58
C PRO A 266 4.87 -13.75 -18.65
N ASN A 267 4.25 -14.18 -19.75
CA ASN A 267 3.86 -15.56 -20.01
C ASN A 267 4.41 -16.05 -21.36
N ALA A 268 4.28 -17.35 -21.67
CA ALA A 268 4.81 -17.94 -22.90
C ALA A 268 4.25 -17.32 -24.20
N SER A 269 3.07 -16.69 -24.14
CA SER A 269 2.46 -15.92 -25.24
C SER A 269 3.02 -14.50 -25.39
N HIS A 270 3.62 -13.94 -24.33
CA HIS A 270 4.20 -12.60 -24.30
C HIS A 270 5.52 -12.61 -23.53
N PRO A 271 6.64 -12.98 -24.19
CA PRO A 271 7.96 -12.67 -23.64
C PRO A 271 8.03 -11.15 -23.54
N GLY A 272 8.22 -10.61 -22.33
CA GLY A 272 8.12 -9.18 -22.04
C GLY A 272 8.73 -8.31 -23.14
N SER A 273 8.06 -7.22 -23.52
CA SER A 273 8.53 -6.42 -24.64
C SER A 273 9.90 -5.81 -24.34
N PRO A 274 10.85 -5.86 -25.28
CA PRO A 274 12.03 -5.02 -25.22
C PRO A 274 11.54 -3.57 -25.33
N ASN A 275 11.51 -2.87 -24.20
CA ASN A 275 11.13 -1.48 -24.17
C ASN A 275 12.33 -0.60 -24.55
N PRO A 276 12.10 0.59 -25.13
CA PRO A 276 13.17 1.58 -25.31
C PRO A 276 13.85 1.83 -23.97
N HIS A 277 15.19 1.69 -23.92
CA HIS A 277 15.89 1.76 -22.64
C HIS A 277 15.75 3.16 -22.02
N HIS A 278 15.13 3.25 -20.84
CA HIS A 278 14.96 4.51 -20.12
C HIS A 278 15.64 4.46 -18.74
N PRO A 279 16.58 5.38 -18.44
CA PRO A 279 17.37 5.35 -17.21
C PRO A 279 16.56 5.34 -15.91
N HIS A 280 15.37 5.96 -15.88
CA HIS A 280 14.52 6.00 -14.68
C HIS A 280 13.56 4.81 -14.56
N LEU A 281 13.34 4.04 -15.64
CA LEU A 281 12.32 2.97 -15.68
C LEU A 281 12.94 1.58 -15.67
N ASP A 282 14.10 1.42 -16.31
CA ASP A 282 14.80 0.14 -16.37
C ASP A 282 15.83 0.03 -15.26
N SER A 283 15.73 -1.04 -14.48
CA SER A 283 16.66 -1.33 -13.38
C SER A 283 17.74 -2.34 -13.82
N SER A 284 17.34 -3.34 -14.63
CA SER A 284 18.20 -4.46 -15.07
C SER A 284 18.51 -4.43 -16.58
N GLY A 285 18.26 -3.31 -17.25
CA GLY A 285 18.28 -3.22 -18.72
C GLY A 285 16.93 -3.60 -19.37
N PRO A 286 16.91 -4.00 -20.65
CA PRO A 286 15.69 -4.10 -21.46
C PRO A 286 14.73 -5.23 -21.08
N TYR A 287 15.07 -6.06 -20.08
CA TYR A 287 14.24 -7.17 -19.57
C TYR A 287 13.75 -6.93 -18.12
N THR A 288 13.64 -5.66 -17.71
CA THR A 288 13.07 -5.32 -16.40
C THR A 288 11.64 -5.87 -16.27
N HIS A 289 11.31 -6.48 -15.12
CA HIS A 289 9.99 -7.07 -14.91
C HIS A 289 8.89 -6.00 -15.07
N PRO A 290 7.77 -6.25 -15.79
CA PRO A 290 6.75 -5.23 -16.07
C PRO A 290 6.19 -4.54 -14.83
N ILE A 291 5.96 -5.29 -13.74
CA ILE A 291 5.54 -4.72 -12.45
C ILE A 291 6.59 -3.76 -11.84
N MET A 292 7.88 -4.05 -12.00
CA MET A 292 8.94 -3.15 -11.55
C MET A 292 9.01 -1.90 -12.41
N LEU A 293 8.80 -2.03 -13.72
CA LEU A 293 8.70 -0.90 -14.62
C LEU A 293 7.52 0.00 -14.24
N LEU A 294 6.35 -0.58 -13.96
CA LEU A 294 5.18 0.15 -13.47
C LEU A 294 5.48 0.85 -12.14
N LEU A 295 6.12 0.16 -11.19
CA LEU A 295 6.51 0.75 -9.90
C LEU A 295 7.48 1.93 -10.09
N ASN A 296 8.48 1.79 -10.96
CA ASN A 296 9.44 2.85 -11.27
C ASN A 296 8.76 4.04 -11.94
N ALA A 297 7.81 3.80 -12.85
CA ALA A 297 7.00 4.85 -13.49
C ALA A 297 6.14 5.61 -12.46
N LEU A 298 5.56 4.88 -11.50
CA LEU A 298 4.77 5.45 -10.41
C LEU A 298 5.63 6.33 -9.48
N LEU A 299 6.83 5.86 -9.11
CA LEU A 299 7.76 6.60 -8.25
C LEU A 299 8.31 7.86 -8.95
N THR A 300 8.58 7.78 -10.24
CA THR A 300 9.17 8.88 -11.03
C THR A 300 8.13 9.84 -11.61
N GLN A 301 6.88 9.74 -11.15
CA GLN A 301 5.76 10.61 -11.53
C GLN A 301 5.54 10.69 -13.06
N LYS A 302 5.56 9.54 -13.73
CA LYS A 302 5.25 9.43 -15.17
C LYS A 302 3.75 9.38 -15.42
N ARG A 303 3.33 9.70 -16.65
CA ARG A 303 1.93 9.62 -17.12
C ARG A 303 1.60 8.17 -17.47
N ILE A 304 0.73 7.55 -16.69
CA ILE A 304 0.39 6.12 -16.79
C ILE A 304 -1.08 5.97 -17.18
N VAL A 305 -1.35 5.17 -18.21
CA VAL A 305 -2.72 4.85 -18.67
C VAL A 305 -2.96 3.35 -18.61
N PHE A 306 -4.07 2.94 -17.99
CA PHE A 306 -4.59 1.58 -18.02
C PHE A 306 -5.70 1.48 -19.06
N LEU A 307 -5.46 0.72 -20.13
CA LEU A 307 -6.42 0.48 -21.20
C LEU A 307 -7.15 -0.84 -20.99
N GLY A 308 -8.47 -0.79 -20.84
CA GLY A 308 -9.34 -1.96 -20.69
C GLY A 308 -10.43 -2.03 -21.74
N TYR A 309 -10.07 -2.10 -23.03
CA TYR A 309 -11.05 -2.24 -24.10
C TYR A 309 -11.86 -3.53 -23.95
N GLY A 310 -13.19 -3.42 -23.92
CA GLY A 310 -14.11 -4.54 -23.72
C GLY A 310 -14.26 -5.00 -22.26
N HIS A 311 -13.51 -4.44 -21.31
CA HIS A 311 -13.66 -4.73 -19.88
C HIS A 311 -14.69 -3.82 -19.21
N PRO A 312 -15.26 -4.22 -18.06
CA PRO A 312 -16.07 -3.33 -17.23
C PRO A 312 -15.23 -2.15 -16.75
N SER A 313 -15.82 -0.96 -16.75
CA SER A 313 -15.15 0.26 -16.31
C SER A 313 -14.70 0.18 -14.84
N GLY A 314 -15.45 -0.54 -14.00
CA GLY A 314 -15.05 -0.86 -12.63
C GLY A 314 -13.79 -1.70 -12.49
N GLU A 315 -13.58 -2.64 -13.40
CA GLU A 315 -12.38 -3.47 -13.39
C GLU A 315 -11.15 -2.61 -13.70
N VAL A 316 -11.24 -1.73 -14.69
CA VAL A 316 -10.18 -0.77 -15.04
C VAL A 316 -9.86 0.14 -13.86
N ALA A 317 -10.88 0.70 -13.22
CA ALA A 317 -10.70 1.53 -12.02
C ALA A 317 -9.98 0.80 -10.89
N ASN A 318 -10.27 -0.49 -10.67
CA ASN A 318 -9.58 -1.29 -9.66
C ASN A 318 -8.09 -1.50 -9.98
N TYR A 319 -7.70 -1.62 -11.26
CA TYR A 319 -6.27 -1.69 -11.63
C TYR A 319 -5.54 -0.37 -11.35
N VAL A 320 -6.18 0.77 -11.65
CA VAL A 320 -5.62 2.10 -11.34
C VAL A 320 -5.42 2.27 -9.83
N LEU A 321 -6.43 1.92 -9.04
CA LEU A 321 -6.37 2.01 -7.58
C LEU A 321 -5.33 1.02 -7.00
N ALA A 322 -5.21 -0.19 -7.56
CA ALA A 322 -4.15 -1.13 -7.21
C ALA A 322 -2.74 -0.58 -7.49
N ALA A 323 -2.55 0.10 -8.63
CA ALA A 323 -1.30 0.74 -8.98
C ALA A 323 -0.96 1.90 -8.01
N CYS A 324 -1.95 2.70 -7.61
CA CYS A 324 -1.77 3.74 -6.60
C CYS A 324 -1.34 3.17 -5.24
N ALA A 325 -1.97 2.07 -4.82
CA ALA A 325 -1.56 1.34 -3.62
C ALA A 325 -0.14 0.75 -3.76
N LEU A 326 0.21 0.19 -4.91
CA LEU A 326 1.55 -0.35 -5.15
C LEU A 326 2.64 0.72 -5.04
N GLY A 327 2.47 1.85 -5.74
CA GLY A 327 3.43 2.96 -5.77
C GLY A 327 3.58 3.66 -4.43
N SER A 328 2.51 3.73 -3.63
CA SER A 328 2.55 4.35 -2.31
C SER A 328 3.17 3.48 -1.20
N GLY A 329 3.54 2.23 -1.50
CA GLY A 329 3.88 1.24 -0.48
C GLY A 329 2.66 0.86 0.36
N CYS A 330 1.53 0.64 -0.29
CA CYS A 330 0.21 0.37 0.28
C CYS A 330 -0.31 1.46 1.25
N GLY A 331 -0.02 2.71 0.90
CA GLY A 331 -0.42 3.91 1.65
C GLY A 331 0.27 4.12 2.99
N THR A 332 1.29 3.31 3.33
CA THR A 332 2.02 3.47 4.60
C THR A 332 3.26 4.34 4.47
N VAL A 333 3.90 4.36 3.30
CA VAL A 333 5.21 4.99 3.11
C VAL A 333 5.09 6.33 2.39
N LEU A 334 4.50 6.35 1.20
CA LEU A 334 4.40 7.54 0.35
C LEU A 334 2.94 8.00 0.20
N LYS A 335 2.76 9.28 -0.11
CA LYS A 335 1.45 9.91 -0.34
C LYS A 335 1.41 10.71 -1.64
N GLY A 336 0.21 11.09 -2.07
CA GLY A 336 -0.04 11.92 -3.24
C GLY A 336 -0.21 11.14 -4.54
N PHE A 337 -0.59 9.86 -4.45
CA PHE A 337 -0.93 9.05 -5.62
C PHE A 337 -2.42 9.18 -5.94
N THR A 338 -3.28 9.15 -4.92
CA THR A 338 -4.73 9.32 -5.04
C THR A 338 -5.16 10.69 -5.58
N GLU A 339 -4.41 11.75 -5.28
CA GLU A 339 -4.69 13.12 -5.78
C GLU A 339 -4.53 13.25 -7.30
N ARG A 340 -3.63 12.44 -7.89
CA ARG A 340 -3.33 12.43 -9.34
C ARG A 340 -3.87 11.20 -10.06
N ALA A 341 -4.68 10.39 -9.36
CA ALA A 341 -5.27 9.17 -9.89
C ALA A 341 -6.66 9.46 -10.43
N PHE A 342 -6.91 9.10 -11.68
CA PHE A 342 -8.21 9.13 -12.33
C PHE A 342 -8.65 7.68 -12.57
N PRO A 343 -9.33 7.04 -11.60
CA PRO A 343 -9.62 5.61 -11.72
C PRO A 343 -10.40 5.28 -13.00
N TYR A 344 -11.25 6.22 -13.44
CA TYR A 344 -11.88 6.18 -14.75
C TYR A 344 -11.92 7.59 -15.36
N THR A 345 -11.64 7.71 -16.67
CA THR A 345 -11.69 8.97 -17.42
C THR A 345 -12.13 8.73 -18.87
N ASN A 346 -12.67 9.77 -19.50
CA ASN A 346 -13.18 9.77 -20.87
C ASN A 346 -12.31 10.64 -21.80
N LEU A 347 -12.60 10.60 -23.10
CA LEU A 347 -11.89 11.43 -24.09
C LEU A 347 -12.10 12.94 -23.90
N THR A 348 -13.24 13.34 -23.34
CA THR A 348 -13.58 14.74 -23.09
C THR A 348 -12.69 15.40 -22.04
N SER A 349 -12.16 14.61 -21.11
CA SER A 349 -11.29 15.06 -20.01
C SER A 349 -9.79 14.91 -20.31
N VAL A 350 -9.39 14.65 -21.57
CA VAL A 350 -7.98 14.51 -21.95
C VAL A 350 -7.20 15.81 -21.73
N ASP A 351 -7.78 16.96 -22.06
CA ASP A 351 -7.09 18.25 -21.90
C ASP A 351 -6.81 18.56 -20.42
N ASP A 352 -7.73 18.20 -19.53
CA ASP A 352 -7.54 18.34 -18.08
C ASP A 352 -6.53 17.32 -17.54
N LEU A 353 -6.50 16.13 -18.12
CA LEU A 353 -5.53 15.09 -17.79
C LEU A 353 -4.10 15.53 -18.15
N LEU A 354 -3.91 16.16 -19.31
CA LEU A 354 -2.61 16.64 -19.78
C LEU A 354 -2.07 17.83 -18.97
N LYS A 355 -2.93 18.57 -18.25
CA LYS A 355 -2.47 19.58 -17.27
C LYS A 355 -1.76 18.96 -16.08
N CYS A 356 -2.02 17.68 -15.78
CA CYS A 356 -1.41 16.97 -14.67
C CYS A 356 -0.03 16.42 -15.08
N PRO A 357 1.08 16.81 -14.41
CA PRO A 357 2.44 16.44 -14.83
C PRO A 357 2.74 14.92 -14.75
N GLY A 358 1.97 14.15 -13.99
CA GLY A 358 2.12 12.69 -13.91
C GLY A 358 0.90 12.00 -13.35
N PHE A 359 -0.13 11.86 -14.18
CA PHE A 359 -1.41 11.24 -13.82
C PHE A 359 -1.37 9.70 -13.91
N ILE A 360 -2.30 9.05 -13.22
CA ILE A 360 -2.56 7.62 -13.34
C ILE A 360 -4.02 7.46 -13.75
N ALA A 361 -4.30 7.07 -14.99
CA ALA A 361 -5.65 7.08 -15.55
C ALA A 361 -6.12 5.70 -16.01
N GLY A 362 -7.42 5.44 -15.87
CA GLY A 362 -8.10 4.26 -16.41
C GLY A 362 -9.02 4.63 -17.56
N VAL A 363 -8.86 3.97 -18.70
CA VAL A 363 -9.62 4.25 -19.92
C VAL A 363 -10.13 2.95 -20.57
N THR A 364 -11.30 3.03 -21.19
CA THR A 364 -11.86 1.90 -21.96
C THR A 364 -11.77 2.12 -23.48
N ASN A 365 -11.46 3.33 -23.92
CA ASN A 365 -11.43 3.69 -25.33
C ASN A 365 -10.05 3.35 -25.97
N PRO A 366 -10.01 2.59 -27.07
CA PRO A 366 -8.75 2.20 -27.73
C PRO A 366 -8.00 3.36 -28.38
N THR A 367 -8.62 4.52 -28.60
CA THR A 367 -7.96 5.71 -29.16
C THR A 367 -6.71 6.14 -28.37
N TYR A 368 -6.64 5.84 -27.07
CA TYR A 368 -5.44 6.09 -26.27
C TYR A 368 -4.22 5.28 -26.73
N GLU A 369 -4.39 4.11 -27.36
CA GLU A 369 -3.26 3.31 -27.87
C GLU A 369 -2.58 3.95 -29.08
N GLU A 370 -3.35 4.65 -29.91
CA GLU A 370 -2.85 5.31 -31.13
C GLU A 370 -2.09 6.61 -30.82
N HIS A 371 -2.46 7.33 -29.75
CA HIS A 371 -1.88 8.61 -29.38
C HIS A 371 -0.79 8.48 -28.31
N THR A 372 0.41 8.09 -28.72
CA THR A 372 1.59 7.91 -27.85
C THR A 372 2.10 9.21 -27.19
N SER A 373 1.60 10.37 -27.58
CA SER A 373 1.95 11.68 -26.98
C SER A 373 1.24 11.94 -25.65
N TRP A 374 0.11 11.27 -25.39
CA TRP A 374 -0.71 11.52 -24.20
C TRP A 374 -0.17 10.84 -22.93
N TRP A 375 0.63 9.79 -23.08
CA TRP A 375 1.11 8.97 -21.98
C TRP A 375 2.57 8.58 -22.14
N ASP A 376 3.21 8.25 -21.02
CA ASP A 376 4.58 7.74 -21.00
C ASP A 376 4.59 6.21 -20.91
N VAL A 377 3.66 5.64 -20.12
CA VAL A 377 3.48 4.19 -19.97
C VAL A 377 2.02 3.81 -20.19
N LEU A 378 1.78 2.84 -21.07
CA LEU A 378 0.46 2.26 -21.34
C LEU A 378 0.44 0.81 -20.87
N CYS A 379 -0.52 0.50 -20.00
CA CYS A 379 -0.77 -0.82 -19.46
C CYS A 379 -2.06 -1.36 -20.08
N ASN A 380 -1.94 -2.27 -21.05
CA ASN A 380 -3.10 -2.88 -21.69
C ASN A 380 -3.55 -4.11 -20.88
N ILE A 381 -4.74 -4.03 -20.29
CA ILE A 381 -5.30 -5.07 -19.41
C ILE A 381 -5.69 -6.31 -20.21
N SER A 382 -6.21 -6.14 -21.42
CA SER A 382 -6.69 -7.24 -22.27
C SER A 382 -5.53 -8.08 -22.81
N THR A 383 -4.38 -7.45 -23.09
CA THR A 383 -3.17 -8.15 -23.59
C THR A 383 -2.17 -8.48 -22.49
N GLY A 384 -2.26 -7.85 -21.32
CA GLY A 384 -1.27 -7.98 -20.24
C GLY A 384 0.09 -7.35 -20.56
N LYS A 385 0.18 -6.53 -21.62
CA LYS A 385 1.43 -5.90 -22.05
C LYS A 385 1.56 -4.48 -21.49
N ILE A 386 2.77 -4.14 -21.03
CA ILE A 386 3.13 -2.77 -20.65
C ILE A 386 4.06 -2.21 -21.72
N THR A 387 3.61 -1.15 -22.39
CA THR A 387 4.36 -0.44 -23.43
C THR A 387 4.82 0.92 -22.94
N VAL A 388 6.04 1.28 -23.31
CA VAL A 388 6.68 2.55 -22.98
C VAL A 388 6.68 3.40 -24.24
N SER A 389 6.28 4.67 -24.13
CA SER A 389 6.22 5.59 -25.27
C SER A 389 7.62 5.94 -25.77
N ASP A 390 7.77 6.12 -27.08
CA ASP A 390 9.02 6.58 -27.71
C ASP A 390 9.28 8.08 -27.43
N HIS A 391 8.24 8.81 -27.04
CA HIS A 391 8.29 10.25 -26.75
C HIS A 391 8.56 10.57 -25.28
N ILE A 392 9.05 9.61 -24.49
CA ILE A 392 9.48 9.93 -23.13
C ILE A 392 10.66 10.88 -23.23
N GLU A 393 10.43 12.13 -22.88
CA GLU A 393 11.51 13.06 -22.65
C GLU A 393 12.39 12.47 -21.54
N ALA A 394 13.62 12.09 -21.90
CA ALA A 394 14.71 11.85 -20.96
C ALA A 394 15.09 13.15 -20.20
N ASN A 395 14.37 14.25 -20.44
CA ASN A 395 14.70 15.61 -20.02
C ASN A 395 13.81 16.09 -18.87
N HIS A 396 14.09 15.57 -17.67
CA HIS A 396 14.48 16.50 -16.60
C HIS A 396 15.99 16.40 -16.41
N ALA A 397 16.72 16.60 -17.51
CA ALA A 397 18.14 16.81 -17.50
C ALA A 397 18.42 18.12 -16.74
N ILE A 398 19.03 18.00 -15.56
CA ILE A 398 20.24 18.75 -15.18
C ILE A 398 20.32 20.15 -15.82
N THR A 399 19.38 21.04 -15.51
CA THR A 399 19.45 22.43 -15.99
C THR A 399 19.04 23.42 -14.91
N THR A 400 19.67 23.30 -13.73
CA THR A 400 20.01 24.45 -12.88
C THR A 400 21.16 24.04 -11.96
N GLY A 401 22.40 24.41 -12.31
CA GLY A 401 23.52 24.45 -11.35
C GLY A 401 24.87 23.87 -11.75
N ARG A 402 25.02 23.12 -12.85
CA ARG A 402 26.31 22.50 -13.20
C ARG A 402 27.14 23.35 -14.17
N LYS A 403 27.44 24.60 -13.79
CA LYS A 403 28.54 25.39 -14.35
C LYS A 403 29.10 26.32 -13.29
N GLN A 404 29.97 25.78 -12.43
CA GLN A 404 31.22 26.39 -11.95
C GLN A 404 31.82 25.48 -10.86
N SER A 405 33.15 25.51 -10.76
CA SER A 405 34.01 24.85 -9.76
C SER A 405 34.15 23.32 -9.80
N ILE A 406 34.84 22.78 -10.81
CA ILE A 406 35.91 21.79 -10.59
C ILE A 406 37.09 22.19 -11.50
N ALA A 407 37.92 23.10 -11.01
CA ALA A 407 39.29 23.23 -11.42
C ALA A 407 40.12 23.13 -10.13
N LEU A 408 41.21 22.37 -10.19
CA LEU A 408 42.20 22.07 -9.13
C LEU A 408 41.84 20.83 -8.28
N THR A 409 42.29 19.63 -8.67
CA THR A 409 43.56 18.99 -8.24
C THR A 409 43.60 17.49 -8.61
N ASP A 410 44.74 17.08 -9.17
CA ASP A 410 45.37 15.75 -9.26
C ASP A 410 44.78 14.63 -10.16
N ASP A 411 45.41 14.53 -11.33
CA ASP A 411 45.37 13.47 -12.33
C ASP A 411 46.06 12.17 -11.85
N ALA A 412 45.27 11.13 -11.54
CA ALA A 412 45.72 9.73 -11.60
C ALA A 412 44.57 8.69 -11.64
N THR A 413 43.35 9.05 -11.25
CA THR A 413 42.23 8.10 -11.12
C THR A 413 41.16 8.21 -12.22
N ALA A 414 41.25 9.19 -13.11
CA ALA A 414 40.28 9.43 -14.19
C ALA A 414 40.37 8.46 -15.38
N ALA A 415 41.47 7.69 -15.49
CA ALA A 415 41.68 6.76 -16.60
C ALA A 415 40.83 5.47 -16.51
N ALA A 416 40.41 5.07 -15.32
CA ALA A 416 39.62 3.84 -15.13
C ALA A 416 38.13 4.02 -15.48
N ALA A 417 37.58 5.23 -15.30
CA ALA A 417 36.16 5.51 -15.54
C ALA A 417 35.83 5.70 -17.03
N SER A 418 36.81 6.05 -17.86
CA SER A 418 36.61 6.35 -19.28
C SER A 418 36.78 5.13 -20.20
N ALA A 419 37.25 4.00 -19.68
CA ALA A 419 37.47 2.78 -20.47
C ALA A 419 36.24 1.85 -20.54
N PHE A 420 35.22 2.07 -19.69
CA PHE A 420 34.02 1.21 -19.65
C PHE A 420 32.89 1.68 -20.58
N THR A 421 32.95 2.92 -21.05
CA THR A 421 31.88 3.57 -21.84
C THR A 421 31.99 3.33 -23.36
N SER A 422 33.00 2.61 -23.85
CA SER A 422 33.27 2.44 -25.29
C SER A 422 32.88 1.07 -25.89
N LEU A 423 32.23 0.18 -25.13
CA LEU A 423 31.90 -1.18 -25.60
C LEU A 423 30.42 -1.43 -25.98
N SER A 424 29.58 -0.39 -26.05
CA SER A 424 28.12 -0.56 -26.25
C SER A 424 27.57 -0.09 -27.59
N LEU A 425 28.39 0.18 -28.61
CA LEU A 425 27.89 0.56 -29.94
C LEU A 425 28.28 -0.43 -31.04
N GLY A 426 27.26 -1.18 -31.49
CA GLY A 426 27.14 -1.61 -32.88
C GLY A 426 27.48 -3.06 -33.19
N ARG A 427 26.45 -3.86 -33.47
CA ARG A 427 26.45 -4.78 -34.62
C ARG A 427 25.06 -5.33 -34.94
N THR A 428 24.43 -4.71 -35.93
CA THR A 428 23.34 -5.25 -36.75
C THR A 428 23.92 -6.20 -37.80
N SER A 429 23.48 -7.46 -37.88
CA SER A 429 23.43 -8.19 -39.16
C SER A 429 22.45 -9.37 -39.14
N SER A 430 21.58 -9.38 -40.14
CA SER A 430 20.79 -10.48 -40.69
C SER A 430 21.62 -11.65 -41.24
N MET A 431 21.08 -12.88 -41.18
CA MET A 431 20.83 -13.81 -42.31
C MET A 431 20.89 -15.30 -41.93
N THR A 432 20.03 -16.04 -42.61
CA THR A 432 19.79 -17.49 -42.65
C THR A 432 20.90 -18.32 -43.33
N SER A 433 20.93 -19.61 -42.96
CA SER A 433 21.24 -20.82 -43.76
C SER A 433 22.63 -21.54 -43.66
N HIS A 434 22.50 -22.82 -43.27
CA HIS A 434 23.17 -24.05 -43.71
C HIS A 434 24.70 -24.31 -43.58
N GLN A 435 24.97 -25.40 -42.83
CA GLN A 435 25.77 -26.60 -43.17
C GLN A 435 27.29 -26.72 -42.84
N PHE A 436 27.57 -27.81 -42.10
CA PHE A 436 28.73 -28.73 -42.09
C PHE A 436 30.14 -28.24 -41.68
N LYS A 437 30.61 -28.70 -40.50
CA LYS A 437 31.58 -29.83 -40.35
C LYS A 437 31.88 -30.17 -38.88
N GLN A 438 31.81 -31.46 -38.56
CA GLN A 438 32.44 -32.10 -37.41
C GLN A 438 33.96 -32.18 -37.60
N GLN A 439 34.75 -32.03 -36.53
CA GLN A 439 35.52 -33.14 -35.91
C GLN A 439 36.51 -32.67 -34.82
N GLN A 440 36.52 -33.42 -33.70
CA GLN A 440 37.62 -33.68 -32.74
C GLN A 440 38.16 -32.50 -31.92
N GLY A 441 38.36 -32.58 -30.60
CA GLY A 441 38.28 -33.67 -29.63
C GLY A 441 38.48 -33.12 -28.20
N ASN A 442 37.98 -33.87 -27.24
CA ASN A 442 37.92 -33.59 -25.79
C ASN A 442 39.26 -33.26 -25.13
N GLN A 443 39.30 -32.16 -24.37
CA GLN A 443 39.90 -32.07 -23.01
C GLN A 443 39.75 -30.64 -22.46
N SER A 444 38.59 -30.31 -21.87
CA SER A 444 38.39 -29.15 -20.95
C SER A 444 36.91 -28.99 -20.54
N SER A 445 36.26 -30.07 -20.08
CA SER A 445 34.85 -30.06 -19.65
C SER A 445 34.65 -30.13 -18.13
N MET A 446 35.60 -29.62 -17.33
CA MET A 446 35.40 -29.42 -15.88
C MET A 446 35.76 -28.04 -15.35
N GLN A 447 36.35 -27.13 -16.15
CA GLN A 447 36.60 -25.73 -15.74
C GLN A 447 35.56 -24.73 -16.29
N SER A 448 34.77 -25.11 -17.27
CA SER A 448 33.73 -24.25 -17.88
C SER A 448 32.39 -24.23 -17.11
N GLN A 449 32.15 -25.17 -16.19
CA GLN A 449 30.94 -25.16 -15.35
C GLN A 449 31.08 -24.30 -14.08
N GLN A 450 32.29 -24.09 -13.56
CA GLN A 450 32.48 -23.18 -12.40
C GLN A 450 32.51 -21.71 -12.82
N GLN A 451 32.98 -21.37 -14.03
CA GLN A 451 32.93 -19.99 -14.53
C GLN A 451 31.54 -19.55 -14.98
N GLN A 452 30.66 -20.46 -15.41
CA GLN A 452 29.24 -20.13 -15.68
C GLN A 452 28.43 -19.89 -14.40
N GLN A 453 28.75 -20.55 -13.29
CA GLN A 453 28.10 -20.25 -12.00
C GLN A 453 28.61 -18.97 -11.33
N GLN A 454 29.86 -18.55 -11.60
CA GLN A 454 30.38 -17.27 -11.10
C GLN A 454 29.91 -16.06 -11.91
N GLN A 455 29.84 -16.14 -13.25
CA GLN A 455 29.30 -15.02 -14.06
C GLN A 455 27.80 -14.79 -13.85
N GLN A 456 27.04 -15.81 -13.44
CA GLN A 456 25.63 -15.66 -13.08
C GLN A 456 25.44 -15.03 -11.68
N SER A 457 26.50 -14.94 -10.88
CA SER A 457 26.48 -14.28 -9.56
C SER A 457 26.74 -12.78 -9.63
N ASP A 458 27.33 -12.29 -10.73
CA ASP A 458 27.74 -10.90 -10.92
C ASP A 458 26.61 -9.95 -11.37
N LEU A 459 25.44 -10.50 -11.74
CA LEU A 459 24.24 -9.78 -12.20
C LEU A 459 23.01 -10.05 -11.31
N ARG A 460 23.21 -10.28 -10.01
CA ARG A 460 22.09 -10.39 -9.06
C ARG A 460 21.51 -9.00 -8.81
N ASP A 461 20.55 -8.62 -9.65
CA ASP A 461 19.75 -7.42 -9.45
C ASP A 461 18.75 -7.65 -8.30
N SER A 462 18.72 -6.72 -7.34
CA SER A 462 17.80 -6.74 -6.20
C SER A 462 16.34 -6.81 -6.65
N ASP A 463 16.02 -6.22 -7.80
CA ASP A 463 14.64 -6.15 -8.29
C ASP A 463 14.15 -7.49 -8.86
N VAL A 464 15.05 -8.25 -9.48
CA VAL A 464 14.76 -9.61 -9.98
C VAL A 464 14.57 -10.57 -8.82
N GLU A 465 15.43 -10.50 -7.79
CA GLU A 465 15.30 -11.32 -6.58
C GLU A 465 13.98 -11.02 -5.86
N PHE A 466 13.65 -9.74 -5.69
CA PHE A 466 12.39 -9.31 -5.09
C PHE A 466 11.17 -9.85 -5.86
N MET A 467 11.13 -9.70 -7.19
CA MET A 467 10.01 -10.19 -7.98
C MET A 467 9.90 -11.72 -7.95
N ASN A 468 11.01 -12.45 -7.94
CA ASN A 468 10.99 -13.91 -7.76
C ASN A 468 10.38 -14.30 -6.41
N GLU A 469 10.69 -13.57 -5.34
CA GLU A 469 10.13 -13.79 -4.01
C GLU A 469 8.62 -13.48 -3.94
N VAL A 470 8.17 -12.43 -4.63
CA VAL A 470 6.75 -12.08 -4.76
C VAL A 470 6.01 -13.17 -5.53
N MET A 471 6.52 -13.59 -6.68
CA MET A 471 5.91 -14.64 -7.50
C MET A 471 5.85 -15.97 -6.76
N ALA A 472 6.91 -16.34 -6.03
CA ALA A 472 6.91 -17.54 -5.18
C ALA A 472 5.83 -17.49 -4.10
N SER A 473 5.61 -16.32 -3.47
CA SER A 473 4.53 -16.16 -2.49
C SER A 473 3.13 -16.21 -3.13
N ILE A 474 2.95 -15.68 -4.34
CA ILE A 474 1.67 -15.79 -5.05
C ILE A 474 1.39 -17.27 -5.39
N GLN A 475 2.40 -18.00 -5.88
CA GLN A 475 2.29 -19.43 -6.18
C GLN A 475 2.02 -20.27 -4.93
N ALA A 476 2.57 -19.88 -3.77
CA ALA A 476 2.30 -20.51 -2.49
C ALA A 476 0.97 -20.06 -1.85
N HIS A 477 0.11 -19.33 -2.58
CA HIS A 477 -1.21 -18.86 -2.14
C HIS A 477 -1.21 -18.02 -0.86
N TYR A 478 -0.15 -17.23 -0.65
CA TYR A 478 -0.17 -16.22 0.41
C TYR A 478 -1.26 -15.17 0.12
N GLY A 479 -1.91 -14.71 1.19
CA GLY A 479 -2.98 -13.71 1.09
C GLY A 479 -2.47 -12.35 0.59
N GLU A 480 -3.41 -11.54 0.08
CA GLU A 480 -3.19 -10.18 -0.42
C GLU A 480 -2.41 -9.30 0.59
N THR A 481 -2.72 -9.40 1.89
CA THR A 481 -2.03 -8.65 2.96
C THR A 481 -0.53 -8.93 3.00
N SER A 482 -0.11 -10.18 2.79
CA SER A 482 1.32 -10.56 2.79
C SER A 482 2.04 -10.00 1.57
N ILE A 483 1.42 -10.08 0.38
CA ILE A 483 2.00 -9.50 -0.84
C ILE A 483 2.14 -7.99 -0.72
N ARG A 484 1.11 -7.30 -0.21
CA ARG A 484 1.15 -5.86 0.06
C ARG A 484 2.28 -5.48 1.01
N ALA A 485 2.52 -6.28 2.05
CA ALA A 485 3.59 -6.03 3.01
C ALA A 485 4.99 -6.14 2.38
N LYS A 486 5.19 -7.03 1.40
CA LYS A 486 6.47 -7.10 0.65
C LYS A 486 6.73 -5.84 -0.16
N PHE A 487 5.72 -5.32 -0.86
CA PHE A 487 5.85 -4.04 -1.59
C PHE A 487 6.04 -2.85 -0.65
N GLN A 488 5.36 -2.85 0.49
CA GLN A 488 5.59 -1.86 1.54
C GLN A 488 7.06 -1.86 2.00
N ASP A 489 7.66 -3.02 2.28
CA ASP A 489 9.07 -3.13 2.68
C ASP A 489 10.02 -2.68 1.57
N TYR A 490 9.73 -3.05 0.32
CA TYR A 490 10.51 -2.62 -0.84
C TYR A 490 10.54 -1.10 -0.99
N VAL A 491 9.36 -0.45 -0.97
CA VAL A 491 9.26 1.02 -1.06
C VAL A 491 9.89 1.69 0.16
N PHE A 492 9.70 1.13 1.35
CA PHE A 492 10.34 1.65 2.57
C PHE A 492 11.87 1.58 2.50
N ARG A 493 12.44 0.49 1.97
CA ARG A 493 13.87 0.36 1.70
C ARG A 493 14.35 1.37 0.66
N PHE A 494 13.60 1.55 -0.43
CA PHE A 494 13.92 2.52 -1.49
C PHE A 494 14.06 3.95 -0.93
N VAL A 495 13.10 4.39 -0.10
CA VAL A 495 13.15 5.74 0.49
C VAL A 495 14.33 5.91 1.44
N ARG A 496 14.66 4.88 2.23
CA ARG A 496 15.84 4.91 3.10
C ARG A 496 17.15 4.91 2.31
N LEU A 497 17.19 4.22 1.18
CA LEU A 497 18.32 4.24 0.25
C LEU A 497 18.48 5.63 -0.38
N ALA A 498 17.37 6.28 -0.76
CA ALA A 498 17.38 7.65 -1.26
C ALA A 498 17.96 8.65 -0.25
N GLY A 499 17.61 8.54 1.03
CA GLY A 499 18.20 9.39 2.08
C GLY A 499 19.72 9.21 2.22
N LEU A 500 20.21 7.98 2.09
CA LEU A 500 21.65 7.70 2.10
C LEU A 500 22.36 8.21 0.83
N TYR A 501 21.71 8.09 -0.33
CA TYR A 501 22.21 8.64 -1.58
C TYR A 501 22.35 10.17 -1.51
N GLU A 502 21.37 10.86 -0.93
CA GLU A 502 21.42 12.30 -0.73
C GLU A 502 22.58 12.74 0.14
N GLU A 503 22.81 12.04 1.25
CA GLU A 503 23.94 12.30 2.13
C GLU A 503 25.28 12.11 1.38
N GLN A 504 25.42 11.05 0.60
CA GLN A 504 26.66 10.75 -0.12
C GLN A 504 26.95 11.71 -1.29
N MET A 505 25.90 12.19 -1.99
CA MET A 505 26.07 13.05 -3.18
C MET A 505 26.00 14.55 -2.86
N TYR A 506 25.13 14.95 -1.94
CA TYR A 506 24.84 16.36 -1.64
C TYR A 506 25.34 16.79 -0.25
N GLY A 507 25.81 15.86 0.59
CA GLY A 507 26.32 16.15 1.93
C GLY A 507 25.26 16.53 2.96
N GLN A 508 23.99 16.65 2.54
CA GLN A 508 22.83 16.91 3.39
C GLN A 508 21.67 16.06 2.91
N THR A 509 20.84 15.62 3.85
CA THR A 509 19.60 14.89 3.54
C THR A 509 18.41 15.60 4.16
N GLN A 510 17.31 15.65 3.41
CA GLN A 510 16.03 16.19 3.89
C GLN A 510 15.07 15.08 4.32
N ILE A 511 15.37 13.84 3.94
CA ILE A 511 14.54 12.64 4.15
C ILE A 511 15.22 11.57 5.02
N GLY A 512 16.50 11.73 5.30
CA GLY A 512 17.28 10.85 6.18
C GLY A 512 17.19 11.29 7.64
N TRP A 513 17.57 10.38 8.54
CA TRP A 513 17.71 10.71 9.96
C TRP A 513 18.84 11.71 10.18
N PRO A 514 18.71 12.66 11.12
CA PRO A 514 19.77 13.62 11.40
C PRO A 514 21.01 12.88 11.91
N SER A 515 22.15 13.10 11.23
CA SER A 515 23.43 12.40 11.42
C SER A 515 24.13 12.65 12.76
N ASN A 516 23.48 13.32 13.72
CA ASN A 516 24.14 13.72 14.95
C ASN A 516 24.35 12.51 15.88
N GLU A 517 25.60 12.05 15.94
CA GLU A 517 26.28 11.36 17.05
C GLU A 517 25.44 10.36 17.88
N ILE A 518 24.99 9.29 17.26
CA ILE A 518 24.48 8.11 18.00
C ILE A 518 25.34 6.90 17.64
N HIS A 519 25.91 6.24 18.66
CA HIS A 519 26.82 5.10 18.55
C HIS A 519 26.30 3.93 17.69
N LEU A 520 24.98 3.80 17.54
CA LEU A 520 24.32 2.70 16.80
C LEU A 520 23.97 3.02 15.34
N GLY A 521 24.14 4.29 14.93
CA GLY A 521 23.92 4.82 13.58
C GLY A 521 22.47 4.72 13.05
N TYR A 522 22.22 5.29 11.87
CA TYR A 522 20.94 5.32 11.14
C TYR A 522 21.03 4.83 9.69
N GLY A 523 19.90 4.60 9.02
CA GLY A 523 19.87 4.25 7.58
C GLY A 523 19.79 2.75 7.25
N PRO A 524 19.84 2.35 5.96
CA PRO A 524 19.71 0.97 5.54
C PRO A 524 20.93 0.11 5.94
N VAL A 525 20.69 -1.18 6.19
CA VAL A 525 21.75 -2.15 6.52
C VAL A 525 22.15 -2.93 5.28
N PHE A 526 23.46 -3.07 5.09
CA PHE A 526 24.09 -3.82 4.01
C PHE A 526 25.02 -4.88 4.60
N GLN A 527 25.24 -5.98 3.85
CA GLN A 527 26.20 -7.01 4.25
C GLN A 527 27.64 -6.53 4.04
N ASP A 528 27.90 -5.89 2.89
CA ASP A 528 29.22 -5.39 2.49
C ASP A 528 29.12 -3.98 1.88
N GLU A 529 30.18 -3.19 1.98
CA GLU A 529 30.26 -1.85 1.36
C GLU A 529 30.22 -1.91 -0.17
N ALA A 530 30.74 -2.98 -0.78
CA ALA A 530 30.65 -3.19 -2.23
C ALA A 530 29.19 -3.39 -2.68
N SER A 531 28.41 -4.13 -1.91
CA SER A 531 26.98 -4.34 -2.16
C SER A 531 26.19 -3.03 -2.00
N LYS A 532 26.55 -2.20 -1.01
CA LYS A 532 25.99 -0.86 -0.84
C LYS A 532 26.23 0.03 -2.07
N GLN A 533 27.46 0.13 -2.55
CA GLN A 533 27.78 0.96 -3.72
C GLN A 533 27.06 0.46 -4.99
N ARG A 534 26.94 -0.85 -5.16
CA ARG A 534 26.21 -1.45 -6.29
C ARG A 534 24.71 -1.15 -6.24
N GLU A 535 24.09 -1.27 -5.08
CA GLU A 535 22.66 -0.98 -4.91
C GLU A 535 22.35 0.51 -5.10
N LEU A 536 23.25 1.40 -4.64
CA LEU A 536 23.15 2.84 -4.84
C LEU A 536 23.28 3.22 -6.31
N SER A 537 24.28 2.67 -7.03
CA SER A 537 24.48 2.99 -8.45
C SER A 537 23.32 2.50 -9.32
N ALA A 538 22.76 1.33 -9.01
CA ALA A 538 21.58 0.79 -9.71
C ALA A 538 20.30 1.62 -9.47
N ASN A 539 20.20 2.31 -8.34
CA ASN A 539 19.03 3.13 -7.99
C ASN A 539 19.21 4.63 -8.25
N ALA A 540 20.42 5.10 -8.57
CA ALA A 540 20.75 6.53 -8.63
C ALA A 540 19.80 7.32 -9.55
N SER A 541 19.55 6.83 -10.75
CA SER A 541 18.65 7.45 -11.73
C SER A 541 17.20 7.52 -11.25
N ARG A 542 16.71 6.46 -10.59
CA ARG A 542 15.37 6.39 -9.99
C ARG A 542 15.21 7.36 -8.83
N ILE A 543 16.23 7.43 -7.97
CA ILE A 543 16.26 8.33 -6.82
C ILE A 543 16.20 9.78 -7.31
N GLU A 544 17.00 10.15 -8.31
CA GLU A 544 16.96 11.51 -8.87
C GLU A 544 15.62 11.85 -9.50
N GLY A 545 14.99 10.90 -10.22
CA GLY A 545 13.64 11.08 -10.73
C GLY A 545 12.60 11.24 -9.61
N TRP A 546 12.70 10.45 -8.54
CA TRP A 546 11.77 10.54 -7.41
C TRP A 546 11.92 11.84 -6.60
N ARG A 547 13.14 12.37 -6.43
CA ARG A 547 13.40 13.63 -5.71
C ARG A 547 12.68 14.83 -6.30
N GLN A 548 12.43 14.81 -7.61
CA GLN A 548 11.69 15.86 -8.32
C GLN A 548 10.16 15.71 -8.20
N SER A 549 9.68 14.59 -7.66
CA SER A 549 8.25 14.29 -7.56
C SER A 549 7.56 14.98 -6.39
N ILE A 550 6.24 15.13 -6.49
CA ILE A 550 5.37 15.61 -5.40
C ILE A 550 5.43 14.68 -4.19
N SER A 551 5.55 13.37 -4.44
CA SER A 551 5.58 12.36 -3.38
C SER A 551 6.80 12.50 -2.47
N TYR A 552 7.94 12.96 -2.99
CA TYR A 552 9.13 13.28 -2.19
C TYR A 552 8.87 14.44 -1.23
N LYS A 553 8.23 15.52 -1.70
CA LYS A 553 7.89 16.67 -0.85
C LYS A 553 6.89 16.29 0.25
N TYR A 554 5.89 15.48 -0.07
CA TYR A 554 4.97 14.95 0.94
C TYR A 554 5.69 14.06 1.96
N TYR A 555 6.62 13.22 1.51
CA TYR A 555 7.42 12.40 2.40
C TYR A 555 8.28 13.24 3.35
N GLN A 556 8.94 14.29 2.86
CA GLN A 556 9.71 15.22 3.70
C GLN A 556 8.85 15.85 4.81
N ARG A 557 7.64 16.31 4.46
CA ARG A 557 6.70 16.86 5.45
C ARG A 557 6.26 15.82 6.47
N ASP A 558 5.91 14.62 5.99
CA ASP A 558 5.45 13.54 6.84
C ASP A 558 6.54 13.05 7.78
N LEU A 559 7.79 12.99 7.32
CA LEU A 559 8.95 12.66 8.14
C LEU A 559 9.17 13.71 9.23
N ASN A 560 9.11 15.01 8.91
CA ASN A 560 9.23 16.08 9.90
C ASN A 560 8.13 15.98 10.98
N HIS A 561 6.90 15.73 10.55
CA HIS A 561 5.79 15.50 11.47
C HIS A 561 5.99 14.22 12.31
N TRP A 562 6.53 13.16 11.72
CA TRP A 562 6.81 11.91 12.42
C TRP A 562 7.93 12.09 13.46
N LEU A 563 9.05 12.75 13.11
CA LEU A 563 10.15 13.04 14.03
C LEU A 563 9.73 13.92 15.22
N GLN A 564 8.77 14.82 15.02
CA GLN A 564 8.21 15.64 16.11
C GLN A 564 7.33 14.82 17.06
N ASN A 565 6.56 13.86 16.53
CA ASN A 565 5.56 13.09 17.27
C ASN A 565 6.03 11.70 17.71
N SER A 566 7.20 11.24 17.29
CA SER A 566 7.75 9.95 17.67
C SER A 566 8.05 9.91 19.17
N CYS A 567 7.74 8.76 19.78
CA CYS A 567 8.03 8.52 21.19
C CYS A 567 9.47 8.03 21.36
N ILE A 568 10.07 7.45 20.31
CA ILE A 568 11.45 6.99 20.28
C ILE A 568 12.27 7.96 19.41
N LYS A 569 13.07 8.82 20.04
CA LYS A 569 13.81 9.90 19.35
C LYS A 569 15.27 9.57 19.03
N ASN A 570 15.92 8.76 19.84
CA ASN A 570 17.37 8.54 19.78
C ASN A 570 17.74 7.14 19.30
N LEU A 571 16.83 6.45 18.61
CA LEU A 571 17.08 5.08 18.17
C LEU A 571 16.32 4.77 16.87
N ASP A 572 17.07 4.45 15.82
CA ASP A 572 16.52 3.86 14.61
C ASP A 572 16.26 2.37 14.84
N VAL A 573 15.09 2.09 15.42
CA VAL A 573 14.61 0.74 15.78
C VAL A 573 14.67 -0.19 14.56
N TYR A 574 14.20 0.30 13.40
CA TYR A 574 14.19 -0.48 12.17
C TYR A 574 15.59 -0.89 11.71
N ARG A 575 16.58 0.02 11.78
CA ARG A 575 17.98 -0.32 11.46
C ARG A 575 18.49 -1.43 12.38
N GLN A 576 18.29 -1.30 13.69
CA GLN A 576 18.84 -2.28 14.64
C GLN A 576 18.18 -3.66 14.50
N ILE A 577 16.87 -3.72 14.26
CA ILE A 577 16.18 -4.98 13.93
C ILE A 577 16.72 -5.56 12.62
N SER A 578 16.92 -4.72 11.60
CA SER A 578 17.47 -5.15 10.31
C SER A 578 18.89 -5.71 10.43
N LYS A 579 19.72 -5.14 11.31
CA LYS A 579 21.04 -5.69 11.65
C LYS A 579 20.91 -7.10 12.21
N LEU A 580 20.08 -7.29 13.24
CA LEU A 580 19.84 -8.60 13.85
C LEU A 580 19.26 -9.63 12.88
N LYS A 581 18.45 -9.19 11.89
CA LYS A 581 17.88 -10.07 10.86
C LYS A 581 18.88 -10.45 9.75
N ARG A 582 19.67 -9.49 9.25
CA ARG A 582 20.45 -9.64 8.01
C ARG A 582 21.92 -9.98 8.25
N LEU A 583 22.52 -9.50 9.34
CA LEU A 583 23.94 -9.70 9.63
C LEU A 583 24.13 -11.02 10.39
N ARG A 584 24.88 -11.94 9.77
CA ARG A 584 25.17 -13.27 10.36
C ARG A 584 26.25 -13.23 11.44
N GLN A 585 27.14 -12.26 11.39
CA GLN A 585 28.22 -12.07 12.35
C GLN A 585 28.22 -10.61 12.79
N MET A 586 27.97 -10.37 14.07
CA MET A 586 28.08 -9.05 14.69
C MET A 586 28.94 -9.18 15.95
N PRO A 587 29.74 -8.17 16.28
CA PRO A 587 30.51 -8.20 17.51
C PRO A 587 29.58 -8.16 18.73
N ASP A 588 29.89 -8.97 19.74
CA ASP A 588 29.12 -9.08 20.99
C ASP A 588 28.89 -7.72 21.67
N SER A 589 29.84 -6.79 21.54
CA SER A 589 29.71 -5.43 22.05
C SER A 589 28.58 -4.66 21.39
N GLU A 590 28.42 -4.77 20.07
CA GLU A 590 27.36 -4.09 19.33
C GLU A 590 25.99 -4.69 19.65
N VAL A 591 25.91 -6.02 19.76
CA VAL A 591 24.66 -6.70 20.18
C VAL A 591 24.24 -6.24 21.57
N THR A 592 25.19 -6.15 22.51
CA THR A 592 24.93 -5.66 23.88
C THR A 592 24.40 -4.22 23.86
N SER A 593 25.05 -3.34 23.11
CA SER A 593 24.61 -1.93 22.96
C SER A 593 23.22 -1.82 22.33
N ILE A 594 22.85 -2.69 21.39
CA ILE A 594 21.52 -2.74 20.79
C ILE A 594 20.46 -3.11 21.84
N TYR A 595 20.67 -4.18 22.60
CA TYR A 595 19.71 -4.59 23.64
C TYR A 595 19.61 -3.57 24.77
N GLU A 596 20.73 -2.95 25.17
CA GLU A 596 20.72 -1.86 26.15
C GLU A 596 19.96 -0.63 25.64
N ALA A 597 20.12 -0.26 24.37
CA ALA A 597 19.36 0.81 23.75
C ALA A 597 17.85 0.48 23.67
N PHE A 598 17.46 -0.76 23.40
CA PHE A 598 16.06 -1.17 23.47
C PHE A 598 15.51 -1.06 24.90
N LEU A 599 16.25 -1.53 25.90
CA LEU A 599 15.84 -1.44 27.30
C LEU A 599 15.79 0.00 27.80
N SER A 600 16.63 0.91 27.34
CA SER A 600 16.57 2.32 27.79
C SER A 600 15.41 3.08 27.16
N ASN A 601 15.02 2.75 25.92
CA ASN A 601 13.97 3.47 25.19
C ASN A 601 12.56 2.86 25.33
N ILE A 602 12.43 1.57 25.65
CA ILE A 602 11.14 0.86 25.74
C ILE A 602 10.70 0.75 27.20
N ILE A 603 9.95 1.76 27.64
CA ILE A 603 9.43 1.84 29.03
C ILE A 603 7.90 2.00 29.03
N THR A 604 7.39 2.92 28.24
CA THR A 604 5.96 3.28 28.23
C THR A 604 5.15 2.45 27.23
N HIS A 605 3.83 2.38 27.41
CA HIS A 605 2.92 1.69 26.49
C HIS A 605 3.01 2.21 25.06
N ARG A 606 3.07 3.54 24.89
CA ARG A 606 3.18 4.15 23.55
C ARG A 606 4.50 3.81 22.85
N GLN A 607 5.61 3.79 23.58
CA GLN A 607 6.91 3.36 23.04
C GLN A 607 6.91 1.87 22.68
N MET A 608 6.23 1.02 23.46
CA MET A 608 6.08 -0.40 23.13
C MET A 608 5.30 -0.61 21.83
N ILE A 609 4.18 0.11 21.63
CA ILE A 609 3.42 0.06 20.38
C ILE A 609 4.28 0.53 19.19
N GLU A 610 4.98 1.65 19.34
CA GLU A 610 5.86 2.16 18.28
C GLU A 610 6.95 1.13 17.93
N PHE A 611 7.60 0.53 18.93
CA PHE A 611 8.59 -0.53 18.75
C PHE A 611 8.02 -1.77 18.03
N LEU A 612 6.86 -2.28 18.48
CA LEU A 612 6.22 -3.45 17.91
C LEU A 612 5.74 -3.22 16.47
N SER A 613 5.43 -1.97 16.09
CA SER A 613 5.04 -1.64 14.70
C SER A 613 6.16 -1.91 13.68
N PHE A 614 7.43 -1.90 14.12
CA PHE A 614 8.59 -2.26 13.28
C PHE A 614 8.89 -3.76 13.27
N LEU A 615 8.10 -4.57 13.98
CA LEU A 615 8.26 -6.02 14.11
C LEU A 615 7.00 -6.76 13.62
N PRO A 616 6.59 -6.60 12.36
CA PRO A 616 5.38 -7.23 11.86
C PRO A 616 5.41 -8.76 12.02
N GLN A 617 4.27 -9.35 12.44
CA GLN A 617 4.18 -10.77 12.77
C GLN A 617 4.44 -11.69 11.57
N HIS A 618 3.94 -11.31 10.39
CA HIS A 618 4.19 -12.04 9.14
C HIS A 618 5.67 -12.06 8.71
N GLN A 619 6.55 -11.19 9.26
CA GLN A 619 8.00 -11.23 9.03
C GLN A 619 8.77 -11.93 10.18
N GLY A 620 8.08 -12.77 10.95
CA GLY A 620 8.65 -13.47 12.10
C GLY A 620 8.62 -12.68 13.41
N GLY A 621 7.96 -11.52 13.46
CA GLY A 621 7.68 -10.77 14.69
C GLY A 621 8.91 -10.59 15.58
N LEU A 622 8.83 -11.10 16.80
CA LEU A 622 9.90 -11.03 17.81
C LEU A 622 11.03 -12.07 17.62
N SER A 623 10.96 -12.96 16.63
CA SER A 623 11.96 -14.02 16.41
C SER A 623 13.42 -13.53 16.29
N PRO A 624 13.73 -12.40 15.60
CA PRO A 624 15.09 -11.88 15.53
C PRO A 624 15.65 -11.48 16.91
N LEU A 625 14.80 -11.00 17.80
CA LEU A 625 15.16 -10.70 19.20
C LEU A 625 15.23 -12.00 20.02
N GLY A 626 14.42 -13.00 19.67
CA GLY A 626 14.44 -14.32 20.27
C GLY A 626 15.77 -15.06 20.06
N ALA A 627 16.51 -14.75 18.99
CA ALA A 627 17.86 -15.27 18.78
C ALA A 627 18.83 -14.88 19.91
N GLY A 628 18.62 -13.72 20.56
CA GLY A 628 19.40 -13.27 21.71
C GLY A 628 19.32 -14.21 22.92
N LEU A 629 18.23 -14.98 23.06
CA LEU A 629 18.07 -15.97 24.14
C LEU A 629 19.07 -17.14 24.03
N PHE A 630 19.60 -17.39 22.84
CA PHE A 630 20.54 -18.49 22.57
C PHE A 630 21.99 -18.00 22.41
N HIS A 631 22.25 -16.71 22.67
CA HIS A 631 23.58 -16.14 22.53
C HIS A 631 24.59 -16.78 23.49
N SER A 632 25.86 -16.91 23.08
CA SER A 632 26.94 -17.47 23.91
C SER A 632 27.18 -16.67 25.19
N ASN A 633 27.20 -15.33 25.05
CA ASN A 633 27.35 -14.38 26.16
C ASN A 633 26.12 -14.38 27.10
N PRO A 634 26.30 -14.65 28.42
CA PRO A 634 25.21 -14.64 29.41
C PRO A 634 24.55 -13.26 29.60
N HIS A 635 25.28 -12.17 29.38
CA HIS A 635 24.76 -10.83 29.56
C HIS A 635 23.66 -10.50 28.54
N ILE A 636 23.91 -10.81 27.27
CA ILE A 636 22.93 -10.62 26.17
C ILE A 636 21.67 -11.46 26.41
N ARG A 637 21.82 -12.71 26.90
CA ARG A 637 20.66 -13.55 27.26
C ARG A 637 19.82 -12.89 28.35
N LYS A 638 20.44 -12.34 29.40
CA LYS A 638 19.73 -11.64 30.47
C LYS A 638 18.98 -10.41 29.94
N GLN A 639 19.63 -9.60 29.11
CA GLN A 639 18.99 -8.41 28.51
C GLN A 639 17.80 -8.78 27.60
N ALA A 640 17.92 -9.86 26.82
CA ALA A 640 16.83 -10.35 25.99
C ALA A 640 15.61 -10.82 26.82
N VAL A 641 15.85 -11.53 27.93
CA VAL A 641 14.78 -11.93 28.87
C VAL A 641 14.11 -10.72 29.52
N ASP A 642 14.91 -9.73 29.95
CA ASP A 642 14.37 -8.50 30.54
C ASP A 642 13.53 -7.69 29.55
N LEU A 643 13.92 -7.68 28.27
CA LEU A 643 13.15 -7.03 27.21
C LEU A 643 11.79 -7.71 27.01
N PHE A 644 11.76 -9.05 26.90
CA PHE A 644 10.49 -9.78 26.75
C PHE A 644 9.58 -9.63 27.97
N ARG A 645 10.14 -9.67 29.19
CA ARG A 645 9.37 -9.44 30.42
C ARG A 645 8.72 -8.05 30.45
N ARG A 646 9.36 -7.04 29.85
CA ARG A 646 8.75 -5.70 29.72
C ARG A 646 7.63 -5.70 28.70
N LEU A 647 7.82 -6.35 27.56
CA LEU A 647 6.79 -6.45 26.52
C LEU A 647 5.54 -7.18 27.03
N GLU A 648 5.70 -8.23 27.85
CA GLU A 648 4.57 -8.96 28.46
C GLU A 648 3.69 -8.09 29.36
N ARG A 649 4.18 -6.95 29.86
CA ARG A 649 3.36 -6.02 30.67
C ARG A 649 2.27 -5.34 29.85
N SER A 650 2.41 -5.26 28.54
CA SER A 650 1.38 -4.75 27.63
C SER A 650 0.53 -5.91 27.10
N PRO A 651 -0.81 -5.75 27.01
CA PRO A 651 -1.68 -6.78 26.45
C PRO A 651 -1.31 -7.15 25.01
N ILE A 652 -0.84 -6.18 24.22
CA ILE A 652 -0.38 -6.38 22.85
C ILE A 652 0.96 -7.12 22.84
N GLY A 653 1.91 -6.68 23.66
CA GLY A 653 3.22 -7.33 23.76
C GLY A 653 3.12 -8.79 24.21
N LEU A 654 2.19 -9.12 25.12
CA LEU A 654 1.89 -10.49 25.51
C LEU A 654 1.48 -11.36 24.31
N LYS A 655 0.61 -10.87 23.42
CA LYS A 655 0.20 -11.59 22.20
C LYS A 655 1.42 -11.84 21.29
N PHE A 656 2.30 -10.86 21.14
CA PHE A 656 3.55 -11.02 20.39
C PHE A 656 4.51 -12.06 21.00
N VAL A 657 4.62 -12.14 22.33
CA VAL A 657 5.44 -13.17 23.01
C VAL A 657 4.81 -14.55 22.83
N GLN A 658 3.47 -14.65 22.83
CA GLN A 658 2.77 -15.91 22.57
C GLN A 658 2.99 -16.43 21.14
N ASP A 659 3.17 -15.53 20.17
CA ASP A 659 3.44 -15.84 18.76
C ASP A 659 4.90 -16.23 18.49
N LEU A 660 5.79 -16.21 19.50
CA LEU A 660 7.15 -16.72 19.36
C LEU A 660 7.16 -18.21 19.01
N SER A 661 8.21 -18.65 18.32
CA SER A 661 8.41 -20.08 18.05
C SER A 661 8.45 -20.88 19.36
N ARG A 662 7.92 -22.11 19.35
CA ARG A 662 7.87 -22.97 20.55
C ARG A 662 9.24 -23.12 21.22
N PHE A 663 10.32 -23.19 20.44
CA PHE A 663 11.69 -23.27 20.94
C PHE A 663 12.11 -21.99 21.68
N GLN A 664 11.87 -20.82 21.09
CA GLN A 664 12.15 -19.53 21.73
C GLN A 664 11.32 -19.35 22.99
N ARG A 665 10.05 -19.75 22.99
CA ARG A 665 9.16 -19.63 24.15
C ARG A 665 9.62 -20.48 25.32
N ILE A 666 9.97 -21.76 25.09
CA ILE A 666 10.52 -22.62 26.15
C ILE A 666 11.85 -22.07 26.68
N ALA A 667 12.72 -21.57 25.80
CA ALA A 667 13.98 -20.97 26.22
C ALA A 667 13.76 -19.73 27.10
N TYR A 668 12.81 -18.88 26.72
CA TYR A 668 12.39 -17.73 27.50
C TYR A 668 11.84 -18.14 28.87
N GLU A 669 10.86 -19.05 28.93
CA GLU A 669 10.25 -19.53 30.18
C GLU A 669 11.32 -20.11 31.13
N ARG A 670 12.26 -20.90 30.62
CA ARG A 670 13.36 -21.49 31.42
C ARG A 670 14.30 -20.43 31.98
N GLN A 671 14.71 -19.45 31.17
CA GLN A 671 15.63 -18.41 31.60
C GLN A 671 14.94 -17.38 32.50
N ALA A 672 13.67 -17.08 32.25
CA ALA A 672 12.85 -16.22 33.11
C ALA A 672 12.66 -16.84 34.49
N ALA A 673 12.38 -18.15 34.58
CA ALA A 673 12.29 -18.88 35.85
C ALA A 673 13.63 -18.89 36.61
N ALA A 674 14.74 -19.13 35.90
CA ALA A 674 16.08 -19.11 36.50
C ALA A 674 16.48 -17.72 37.03
N ALA A 675 16.02 -16.64 36.39
CA ALA A 675 16.25 -15.29 36.85
C ALA A 675 15.48 -14.98 38.15
N VAL A 676 14.25 -15.48 38.30
CA VAL A 676 13.44 -15.30 39.53
C VAL A 676 14.08 -16.00 40.71
N THR A 677 14.68 -17.18 40.52
CA THR A 677 15.38 -17.92 41.59
C THR A 677 16.70 -17.29 42.04
N HIS A 678 17.24 -16.33 41.30
CA HIS A 678 18.48 -15.62 41.66
C HIS A 678 18.23 -14.27 42.37
N ASP A 679 17.01 -13.72 42.28
CA ASP A 679 16.61 -12.47 42.95
C ASP A 679 15.93 -12.71 44.32
N THR A 680 15.68 -13.97 44.69
CA THR A 680 15.28 -14.43 46.03
C THR A 680 16.47 -14.98 46.79
#